data_AF-A0A661ZYI3-F1
#
_entry.id   AF-A0A661ZYI3-F1
#
_cell.length_a   1.000
_cell.length_b   1.000
_cell.length_c   1.000
_cell.angle_alpha   90.00
_cell.angle_beta   90.00
_cell.angle_gamma   90.00
#
_symmetry.space_group_name_H-M   'P 1'
#
loop_
_entity.id
_entity.type
_entity.pdbx_description
1 polymer ?
#
loop_
_entity_poly.entity_id
_entity_poly.type
_entity_poly.pdbx_seq_one_letter_code
_entity_poly.pdbx_strand_id
1 'polypeptide(L)'
;MFDNNVKLGEAAWIDKEGEIIITKAIAEIVKDDKLNVIEYNICGDHMHMLLVCTEDERDRIVGKLKGVSSKKYNIAKGITVPASASSTTKGHVPLTDTDAETPTDATSEDKKNKEKKKYNSLWTQKYNKSEIKDDNYLNNTIEYIRNNRIKHKLPENKELDKIKKEFICSVKDAFRSEYDGGFDVVIGNPPYVRAELLGDIQNYLSDNYTLYNPSGDLFSYFYEKSFILLKNNSGLFGFISNTFDKTSAGISLREYLQNEISILKYIDFTEVQIFEGATTYPIIITARKQKNNNCNFQYIKIPKISQSPVIDIDFYQSVNVEQNSLEKTNWGFNSKDAVRLISNLKNNKTVRELYGKCYYGVKTALNEAFIIPKSHNIGNHVKPIYEGKELSKWVSPESVQQLILFESKWTKTKYGDEITEEIGIQKLTEDYPELINHILPLKERAKKRYDKGDFFWELRNCAYYDLFEKPKIVFPNLQNKNKFSFDETGAYINAPAVILPTSDKFLLAILNSKLTWYFLTNICVVRSGGYIEVKPQYFEQIPIPKIVNKDLLTAKTDAIILLTSDFQKVENRFKNYLQSQFKIEKLSKKLQNWHELDFADFIKELSKAIKKAKGDKLSKMDEMEWMDVFETKKAEAQTIKAEIDKIDKEIDQMVYELYGLTDEEIKIVEGGV
;
A
#
# COMPACT_ATOMS: atom_id res chain seq x y z
N MET A 1 47.42 36.74 66.94
CA MET A 1 47.76 38.10 66.47
C MET A 1 48.35 37.96 65.09
N PHE A 2 47.65 38.40 64.06
CA PHE A 2 48.21 38.54 62.72
C PHE A 2 47.94 39.98 62.28
N ASP A 3 48.98 40.79 62.38
CA ASP A 3 49.05 42.12 61.79
C ASP A 3 48.98 41.96 60.26
N ASN A 4 47.88 42.38 59.65
CA ASN A 4 47.73 42.34 58.20
C ASN A 4 47.97 43.74 57.62
N ASN A 5 49.24 44.04 57.39
CA ASN A 5 49.66 45.01 56.38
C ASN A 5 49.36 44.44 54.99
N VAL A 6 48.15 44.62 54.48
CA VAL A 6 47.85 44.34 53.06
C VAL A 6 48.14 45.60 52.25
N LYS A 7 49.20 45.56 51.43
CA LYS A 7 49.49 46.59 50.42
C LYS A 7 48.55 46.44 49.22
N LEU A 8 48.24 47.55 48.56
CA LEU A 8 47.42 47.60 47.35
C LEU A 8 48.02 46.69 46.26
N GLY A 9 47.36 45.56 45.96
CA GLY A 9 47.79 44.62 44.92
C GLY A 9 47.96 43.15 45.36
N GLU A 10 47.85 42.81 46.64
CA GLU A 10 47.87 41.43 47.13
C GLU A 10 46.45 40.87 47.38
N ALA A 11 46.27 39.55 47.21
CA ALA A 11 44.98 38.86 47.22
C ALA A 11 44.16 39.17 48.48
N ALA A 12 42.91 39.60 48.31
CA ALA A 12 42.00 39.86 49.42
C ALA A 12 41.70 38.54 50.14
N TRP A 13 42.06 38.46 51.43
CA TRP A 13 41.68 37.33 52.27
C TRP A 13 40.16 37.37 52.53
N ILE A 14 39.45 36.36 52.05
CA ILE A 14 38.03 36.14 52.19
C ILE A 14 37.76 35.69 53.63
N ASP A 15 36.99 36.48 54.37
CA ASP A 15 36.55 36.13 55.72
C ASP A 15 35.45 35.05 55.70
N LYS A 16 35.13 34.51 56.89
CA LYS A 16 34.17 33.40 57.04
C LYS A 16 32.79 33.70 56.43
N GLU A 17 32.34 34.95 56.55
CA GLU A 17 31.07 35.40 55.96
C GLU A 17 31.16 35.49 54.43
N GLY A 18 32.28 35.97 53.91
CA GLY A 18 32.62 35.99 52.50
C GLY A 18 32.60 34.62 51.84
N GLU A 19 33.21 33.62 52.50
CA GLU A 19 33.17 32.22 52.06
C GLU A 19 31.73 31.75 51.89
N ILE A 20 30.85 32.03 52.87
CA ILE A 20 29.43 31.65 52.82
C ILE A 20 28.70 32.34 51.65
N ILE A 21 28.92 33.64 51.43
CA ILE A 21 28.29 34.39 50.32
C ILE A 21 28.69 33.79 48.98
N ILE A 22 29.97 33.47 48.81
CA ILE A 22 30.49 32.87 47.58
C ILE A 22 29.90 31.47 47.40
N THR A 23 29.94 30.62 48.43
CA THR A 23 29.40 29.26 48.33
C THR A 23 27.90 29.26 48.01
N LYS A 24 27.10 30.20 48.55
CA LYS A 24 25.69 30.39 48.16
C LYS A 24 25.55 30.79 46.69
N ALA A 25 26.40 31.70 46.20
CA ALA A 25 26.41 32.08 44.79
C ALA A 25 26.72 30.88 43.87
N ILE A 26 27.69 30.05 44.24
CA ILE A 26 28.03 28.83 43.51
C ILE A 26 26.88 27.83 43.54
N ALA A 27 26.28 27.61 44.72
CA ALA A 27 25.14 26.69 44.88
C ALA A 27 23.97 27.06 43.97
N GLU A 28 23.64 28.35 43.85
CA GLU A 28 22.60 28.82 42.94
C GLU A 28 22.95 28.55 41.47
N ILE A 29 24.18 28.86 41.04
CA ILE A 29 24.60 28.61 39.65
C ILE A 29 24.58 27.11 39.32
N VAL A 30 25.06 26.27 40.24
CA VAL A 30 25.07 24.81 40.07
C VAL A 30 23.66 24.26 39.93
N LYS A 31 22.70 24.76 40.72
CA LYS A 31 21.29 24.36 40.64
C LYS A 31 20.62 24.88 39.36
N ASP A 32 20.82 26.15 39.02
CA ASP A 32 20.19 26.80 37.86
C ASP A 32 20.68 26.21 36.53
N ASP A 33 21.99 25.98 36.42
CA ASP A 33 22.60 25.45 35.20
C ASP A 33 22.72 23.91 35.21
N LYS A 34 22.20 23.25 36.26
CA LYS A 34 22.25 21.78 36.47
C LYS A 34 23.67 21.20 36.33
N LEU A 35 24.66 21.86 36.93
CA LEU A 35 26.06 21.45 36.82
C LEU A 35 26.36 20.22 37.69
N ASN A 36 27.19 19.31 37.16
CA ASN A 36 27.65 18.13 37.89
C ASN A 36 28.91 18.45 38.71
N VAL A 37 28.73 18.91 39.96
CA VAL A 37 29.84 19.19 40.89
C VAL A 37 29.99 18.03 41.88
N ILE A 38 31.11 17.33 41.81
CA ILE A 38 31.41 16.16 42.66
C ILE A 38 31.98 16.60 44.01
N GLU A 39 32.79 17.66 44.04
CA GLU A 39 33.44 18.10 45.26
C GLU A 39 33.75 19.60 45.23
N TYR A 40 33.66 20.27 46.38
CA TYR A 40 33.83 21.72 46.50
C TYR A 40 34.47 22.10 47.84
N ASN A 41 35.41 23.05 47.81
CA ASN A 41 35.93 23.69 49.00
C ASN A 41 36.38 25.12 48.69
N ILE A 42 36.30 26.01 49.66
CA ILE A 42 36.85 27.37 49.58
C ILE A 42 37.62 27.68 50.85
N CYS A 43 38.77 28.32 50.67
CA CYS A 43 39.66 28.83 51.69
C CYS A 43 39.86 30.33 51.45
N GLY A 44 40.38 31.04 52.45
CA GLY A 44 40.47 32.50 52.45
C GLY A 44 41.09 33.14 51.21
N ASP A 45 41.92 32.44 50.44
CA ASP A 45 42.58 32.96 49.24
C ASP A 45 42.23 32.22 47.93
N HIS A 46 41.55 31.06 47.97
CA HIS A 46 41.26 30.28 46.76
C HIS A 46 40.10 29.29 46.92
N MET A 47 39.55 28.85 45.78
CA MET A 47 38.43 27.90 45.70
C MET A 47 38.83 26.67 44.86
N HIS A 48 38.52 25.48 45.37
CA HIS A 48 38.66 24.20 44.69
C HIS A 48 37.28 23.66 44.32
N MET A 49 37.13 23.18 43.09
CA MET A 49 35.91 22.59 42.60
C MET A 49 36.22 21.49 41.60
N LEU A 50 35.60 20.33 41.77
CA LEU A 50 35.64 19.21 40.84
C LEU A 50 34.33 19.16 40.05
N LEU A 51 34.40 19.59 38.78
CA LEU A 51 33.28 19.73 37.86
C LEU A 51 33.41 18.72 36.72
N VAL A 52 32.32 18.03 36.39
CA VAL A 52 32.21 17.19 35.18
C VAL A 52 31.49 17.99 34.09
N CYS A 53 32.17 18.28 32.99
CA CYS A 53 31.63 18.98 31.82
C CYS A 53 32.44 18.63 30.56
N THR A 54 31.93 18.97 29.38
CA THR A 54 32.70 18.89 28.13
C THR A 54 33.75 20.00 28.06
N GLU A 55 34.75 19.85 27.18
CA GLU A 55 35.87 20.81 27.10
C GLU A 55 35.43 22.20 26.61
N ASP A 56 34.44 22.27 25.72
CA ASP A 56 33.90 23.48 25.11
C ASP A 56 33.03 24.30 26.08
N GLU A 57 32.35 23.64 27.02
CA GLU A 57 31.52 24.32 28.02
C GLU A 57 32.33 24.89 29.19
N ARG A 58 33.52 24.32 29.46
CA ARG A 58 34.34 24.62 30.65
C ARG A 58 34.59 26.11 30.84
N ASP A 59 35.08 26.80 29.81
CA ASP A 59 35.47 28.22 29.93
C ASP A 59 34.24 29.12 30.19
N ARG A 60 33.10 28.78 29.58
CA ARG A 60 31.81 29.46 29.81
C ARG A 60 31.35 29.29 31.26
N ILE A 61 31.37 28.05 31.77
CA ILE A 61 30.93 27.72 33.13
C ILE A 61 31.83 28.43 34.15
N VAL A 62 33.15 28.29 34.04
CA VAL A 62 34.11 28.91 34.96
C VAL A 62 34.00 30.45 34.91
N GLY A 63 33.81 31.03 33.72
CA GLY A 63 33.58 32.46 33.56
C GLY A 63 32.36 32.95 34.33
N LYS A 64 31.22 32.24 34.23
CA LYS A 64 29.99 32.56 34.97
C LYS A 64 30.18 32.41 36.48
N LEU A 65 30.78 31.31 36.95
CA LEU A 65 31.06 31.07 38.36
C LEU A 65 31.90 32.20 38.97
N LYS A 66 32.99 32.60 38.31
CA LYS A 66 33.84 33.70 38.76
C LYS A 66 33.11 35.04 38.75
N GLY A 67 32.41 35.36 37.66
CA GLY A 67 31.74 36.65 37.47
C GLY A 67 30.61 36.88 38.48
N VAL A 68 29.74 35.89 38.64
CA VAL A 68 28.56 35.99 39.53
C VAL A 68 28.97 35.95 41.00
N SER A 69 29.89 35.06 41.40
CA SER A 69 30.37 35.01 42.79
C SER A 69 31.10 36.29 43.20
N SER A 70 31.96 36.85 42.34
CA SER A 70 32.59 38.16 42.58
C SER A 70 31.57 39.26 42.74
N LYS A 71 30.52 39.27 41.91
CA LYS A 71 29.43 40.25 41.98
C LYS A 71 28.72 40.22 43.32
N LYS A 72 28.29 39.03 43.74
CA LYS A 72 27.55 38.85 45.00
C LYS A 72 28.40 39.18 46.22
N TYR A 73 29.66 38.74 46.23
CA TYR A 73 30.61 39.09 47.29
C TYR A 73 30.82 40.61 47.41
N ASN A 74 31.13 41.27 46.29
CA ASN A 74 31.38 42.71 46.29
C ASN A 74 30.15 43.54 46.68
N ILE A 75 28.95 43.12 46.30
CA ILE A 75 27.70 43.78 46.72
C ILE A 75 27.50 43.61 48.23
N ALA A 76 27.66 42.40 48.75
CA ALA A 76 27.47 42.11 50.17
C ALA A 76 28.49 42.82 51.08
N LYS A 77 29.74 42.99 50.62
CA LYS A 77 30.79 43.74 51.33
C LYS A 77 30.75 45.25 51.07
N GLY A 78 29.74 45.76 50.35
CA GLY A 78 29.59 47.19 50.05
C GLY A 78 30.64 47.76 49.10
N ILE A 79 31.46 46.91 48.46
CA ILE A 79 32.49 47.28 47.47
C ILE A 79 31.83 47.74 46.16
N THR A 80 30.69 47.15 45.80
CA THR A 80 29.90 47.52 44.61
C THR A 80 28.47 47.86 45.01
N VAL A 81 28.00 49.05 44.65
CA VAL A 81 26.61 49.47 44.84
C VAL A 81 25.79 49.04 43.62
N PRO A 82 24.71 48.24 43.79
CA PRO A 82 23.82 47.87 42.68
C PRO A 82 23.20 49.13 42.06
N ALA A 83 23.22 49.25 40.73
CA ALA A 83 22.47 50.30 40.05
C ALA A 83 20.96 50.07 40.28
N SER A 84 20.23 51.12 40.64
CA SER A 84 18.77 51.10 40.79
C SER A 84 18.10 50.59 39.51
N ALA A 85 17.13 49.70 39.67
CA ALA A 85 16.41 49.06 38.58
C ALA A 85 15.71 50.07 37.66
N SER A 86 16.27 50.34 36.49
CA SER A 86 15.52 50.80 35.32
C SER A 86 16.31 50.51 34.04
N SER A 87 15.58 50.26 32.95
CA SER A 87 16.00 50.09 31.55
C SER A 87 16.38 48.67 31.06
N THR A 88 15.36 48.00 30.51
CA THR A 88 15.34 47.37 29.18
C THR A 88 16.51 46.49 28.73
N THR A 89 16.24 45.19 28.68
CA THR A 89 16.90 44.19 27.83
C THR A 89 16.97 44.65 26.38
N LYS A 90 18.18 44.74 25.81
CA LYS A 90 18.36 44.80 24.36
C LYS A 90 18.04 43.43 23.76
N GLY A 91 16.80 43.28 23.32
CA GLY A 91 16.40 42.26 22.36
C GLY A 91 17.06 42.51 20.99
N HIS A 92 17.09 41.44 20.21
CA HIS A 92 17.65 41.32 18.87
C HIS A 92 17.41 42.52 17.96
N VAL A 93 18.44 42.87 17.18
CA VAL A 93 18.29 43.60 15.91
C VAL A 93 18.61 42.59 14.79
N PRO A 94 17.77 42.45 13.75
CA PRO A 94 18.00 41.53 12.64
C PRO A 94 19.14 42.00 11.74
N LEU A 95 19.84 41.04 11.14
CA LEU A 95 20.78 41.26 10.03
C LEU A 95 20.01 41.74 8.80
N THR A 96 20.38 42.92 8.30
CA THR A 96 20.15 43.29 6.90
C THR A 96 21.49 43.70 6.30
N ASP A 97 21.84 43.00 5.22
CA ASP A 97 22.92 43.33 4.30
C ASP A 97 22.84 44.78 3.83
N THR A 98 23.98 45.45 3.77
CA THR A 98 24.38 46.28 2.62
C THR A 98 25.81 46.76 2.81
N ASP A 99 26.59 46.56 1.75
CA ASP A 99 27.88 47.18 1.51
C ASP A 99 27.84 48.70 1.73
N ALA A 100 28.87 49.23 2.39
CA ALA A 100 29.62 50.41 1.92
C ALA A 100 30.54 50.93 3.04
N GLU A 101 31.83 50.97 2.71
CA GLU A 101 32.77 52.07 2.95
C GLU A 101 32.67 52.87 4.26
N THR A 102 33.75 52.74 5.04
CA THR A 102 34.23 53.70 6.05
C THR A 102 34.14 55.15 5.59
N PRO A 103 33.84 56.07 6.53
CA PRO A 103 34.66 57.26 6.62
C PRO A 103 35.27 57.50 8.01
N THR A 104 36.48 58.01 7.90
CA THR A 104 37.46 58.55 8.84
C THR A 104 36.98 59.70 9.72
N ASP A 105 37.65 59.81 10.86
CA ASP A 105 38.05 61.00 11.62
C ASP A 105 37.01 61.98 12.17
N ALA A 106 36.93 62.02 13.50
CA ALA A 106 36.81 63.26 14.26
C ALA A 106 37.42 63.09 15.67
N THR A 107 38.67 63.54 15.76
CA THR A 107 39.23 64.44 16.79
C THR A 107 38.77 64.30 18.26
N SER A 108 39.81 64.15 19.08
CA SER A 108 39.84 64.29 20.53
C SER A 108 39.39 65.68 21.00
N GLU A 109 38.29 65.75 21.74
CA GLU A 109 38.08 66.70 22.85
C GLU A 109 36.71 66.42 23.50
N ASP A 110 36.61 65.37 24.33
CA ASP A 110 35.64 65.27 25.44
C ASP A 110 35.81 63.96 26.25
N LYS A 111 37.05 63.73 26.72
CA LYS A 111 37.33 62.65 27.68
C LYS A 111 38.18 63.18 28.84
N LYS A 112 37.63 64.10 29.61
CA LYS A 112 37.98 64.27 31.01
C LYS A 112 36.72 64.09 31.85
N ASN A 113 36.83 63.24 32.88
CA ASN A 113 35.85 62.94 33.93
C ASN A 113 34.66 62.00 33.59
N LYS A 114 34.98 60.73 33.37
CA LYS A 114 34.19 59.61 33.95
C LYS A 114 35.17 58.58 34.50
N GLU A 115 35.46 58.66 35.79
CA GLU A 115 36.08 57.55 36.53
C GLU A 115 35.20 56.29 36.34
N LYS A 116 35.65 55.39 35.46
CA LYS A 116 35.10 54.02 35.40
C LYS A 116 35.44 53.38 36.75
N LYS A 117 34.45 53.28 37.65
CA LYS A 117 34.53 52.43 38.85
C LYS A 117 34.98 51.04 38.41
N LYS A 118 36.24 50.73 38.68
CA LYS A 118 36.89 49.47 38.33
C LYS A 118 36.16 48.37 39.10
N TYR A 119 35.60 47.41 38.38
CA TYR A 119 35.04 46.21 38.98
C TYR A 119 36.20 45.43 39.60
N ASN A 120 36.28 45.37 40.93
CA ASN A 120 37.32 44.59 41.61
C ASN A 120 36.99 43.10 41.42
N SER A 121 37.64 42.46 40.46
CA SER A 121 37.52 41.01 40.27
C SER A 121 38.06 40.32 41.52
N LEU A 122 37.20 39.56 42.21
CA LEU A 122 37.62 38.77 43.38
C LEU A 122 38.59 37.66 42.98
N TRP A 123 38.41 37.10 41.79
CA TRP A 123 39.22 36.01 41.25
C TRP A 123 40.20 36.50 40.20
N THR A 124 41.34 35.81 40.09
CA THR A 124 42.27 35.98 38.96
C THR A 124 41.61 35.55 37.65
N GLN A 125 42.07 36.12 36.53
CA GLN A 125 41.60 35.68 35.20
C GLN A 125 42.01 34.22 34.91
N LYS A 126 43.26 33.86 35.24
CA LYS A 126 43.78 32.50 35.10
C LYS A 126 43.23 31.58 36.19
N TYR A 127 42.96 30.33 35.84
CA TYR A 127 42.64 29.24 36.77
C TYR A 127 43.44 28.00 36.36
N ASN A 128 43.86 27.21 37.34
CA ASN A 128 44.55 25.96 37.08
C ASN A 128 43.52 24.83 36.92
N LYS A 129 43.80 23.89 36.02
CA LYS A 129 42.97 22.71 35.79
C LYS A 129 43.86 21.47 35.71
N SER A 130 43.30 20.33 36.08
CA SER A 130 43.95 19.03 35.93
C SER A 130 42.90 18.05 35.46
N GLU A 131 43.19 17.36 34.35
CA GLU A 131 42.31 16.33 33.79
C GLU A 131 42.42 15.05 34.60
N ILE A 132 41.28 14.48 35.00
CA ILE A 132 41.23 13.23 35.76
C ILE A 132 41.38 12.04 34.80
N LYS A 133 42.39 11.20 35.03
CA LYS A 133 42.80 10.12 34.11
C LYS A 133 42.29 8.74 34.50
N ASP A 134 42.05 8.51 35.78
CA ASP A 134 41.63 7.21 36.33
C ASP A 134 40.91 7.40 37.69
N ASP A 135 40.30 6.33 38.18
CA ASP A 135 39.53 6.32 39.43
C ASP A 135 40.39 6.61 40.67
N ASN A 136 41.65 6.18 40.67
CA ASN A 136 42.56 6.47 41.80
C ASN A 136 42.85 7.98 41.86
N TYR A 137 43.08 8.61 40.71
CA TYR A 137 43.31 10.03 40.62
C TYR A 137 42.05 10.84 40.94
N LEU A 138 40.87 10.34 40.55
CA LEU A 138 39.58 10.91 40.95
C LEU A 138 39.42 10.91 42.47
N ASN A 139 39.59 9.75 43.10
CA ASN A 139 39.44 9.59 44.56
C ASN A 139 40.43 10.45 45.33
N ASN A 140 41.71 10.44 44.92
CA ASN A 140 42.75 11.29 45.53
C ASN A 140 42.42 12.78 45.41
N THR A 141 41.84 13.21 44.28
CA THR A 141 41.42 14.60 44.08
C THR A 141 40.25 14.97 45.00
N ILE A 142 39.25 14.10 45.13
CA ILE A 142 38.13 14.29 46.05
C ILE A 142 38.64 14.44 47.49
N GLU A 143 39.51 13.54 47.95
CA GLU A 143 40.10 13.62 49.30
C GLU A 143 40.93 14.89 49.50
N TYR A 144 41.71 15.28 48.49
CA TYR A 144 42.48 16.52 48.53
C TYR A 144 41.58 17.75 48.73
N ILE A 145 40.47 17.84 47.97
CA ILE A 145 39.53 18.96 48.09
C ILE A 145 38.83 18.94 49.46
N ARG A 146 38.41 17.76 49.96
CA ARG A 146 37.79 17.62 51.30
C ARG A 146 38.71 18.10 52.41
N ASN A 147 39.97 17.67 52.38
CA ASN A 147 40.94 17.94 53.45
C ASN A 147 41.65 19.29 53.30
N ASN A 148 41.34 20.09 52.28
CA ASN A 148 42.04 21.34 51.99
C ASN A 148 42.02 22.32 53.18
N ARG A 149 40.87 22.52 53.83
CA ARG A 149 40.77 23.40 55.03
C ARG A 149 41.64 22.92 56.19
N ILE A 150 41.70 21.61 56.42
CA ILE A 150 42.53 20.99 57.47
C ILE A 150 44.02 21.24 57.16
N LYS A 151 44.43 21.05 55.90
CA LYS A 151 45.80 21.31 55.44
C LYS A 151 46.23 22.76 55.71
N HIS A 152 45.32 23.71 55.54
CA HIS A 152 45.56 25.14 55.81
C HIS A 152 45.33 25.56 57.27
N LYS A 153 45.05 24.60 58.19
CA LYS A 153 44.76 24.83 59.62
C LYS A 153 43.62 25.85 59.85
N LEU A 154 42.64 25.87 58.94
CA LEU A 154 41.47 26.76 59.04
C LEU A 154 40.37 26.14 59.92
N PRO A 155 39.61 26.94 60.68
CA PRO A 155 38.52 26.44 61.49
C PRO A 155 37.38 25.88 60.63
N GLU A 156 36.65 24.92 61.19
CA GLU A 156 35.46 24.33 60.58
C GLU A 156 34.37 25.41 60.35
N ASN A 157 33.70 25.34 59.20
CA ASN A 157 32.61 26.24 58.86
C ASN A 157 31.33 25.44 58.60
N LYS A 158 30.62 25.07 59.68
CA LYS A 158 29.42 24.22 59.63
C LYS A 158 28.34 24.71 58.67
N GLU A 159 28.22 26.01 58.46
CA GLU A 159 27.24 26.59 57.52
C GLU A 159 27.65 26.34 56.05
N LEU A 160 28.94 26.42 55.76
CA LEU A 160 29.50 26.09 54.44
C LEU A 160 29.29 24.61 54.13
N ASP A 161 29.54 23.72 55.09
CA ASP A 161 29.30 22.28 54.94
C ASP A 161 27.82 21.96 54.70
N LYS A 162 26.91 22.73 55.29
CA LYS A 162 25.48 22.62 55.05
C LYS A 162 25.12 23.00 53.61
N ILE A 163 25.55 24.18 53.15
CA ILE A 163 25.25 24.67 51.78
C ILE A 163 25.87 23.75 50.73
N LYS A 164 27.10 23.30 50.96
CA LYS A 164 27.84 22.39 50.10
C LYS A 164 27.06 21.10 49.79
N LYS A 165 26.42 20.50 50.80
CA LYS A 165 25.59 19.30 50.63
C LYS A 165 24.37 19.52 49.73
N GLU A 166 23.96 20.76 49.49
CA GLU A 166 22.78 21.07 48.68
C GLU A 166 23.04 21.06 47.16
N PHE A 167 24.31 21.10 46.72
CA PHE A 167 24.65 21.21 45.29
C PHE A 167 25.72 20.23 44.82
N ILE A 168 26.32 19.44 45.72
CA ILE A 168 27.21 18.35 45.32
C ILE A 168 26.41 17.11 44.95
N CYS A 169 26.76 16.49 43.83
CA CYS A 169 26.21 15.21 43.39
C CYS A 169 27.19 14.06 43.68
N SER A 170 26.70 12.81 43.65
CA SER A 170 27.58 11.64 43.76
C SER A 170 28.39 11.44 42.48
N VAL A 171 29.51 10.72 42.56
CA VAL A 171 30.29 10.31 41.38
C VAL A 171 29.39 9.54 40.39
N LYS A 172 28.52 8.67 40.89
CA LYS A 172 27.58 7.91 40.05
C LYS A 172 26.61 8.81 39.29
N ASP A 173 26.12 9.88 39.93
CA ASP A 173 25.22 10.83 39.28
C ASP A 173 25.94 11.69 38.24
N ALA A 174 27.17 12.11 38.55
CA ALA A 174 27.99 12.97 37.68
C ALA A 174 28.39 12.28 36.35
N PHE A 175 28.55 10.95 36.37
CA PHE A 175 28.94 10.13 35.21
C PHE A 175 27.81 9.23 34.68
N ARG A 176 26.55 9.50 35.05
CA ARG A 176 25.42 8.73 34.53
C ARG A 176 25.35 8.88 33.01
N SER A 177 25.08 7.79 32.29
CA SER A 177 24.77 7.86 30.86
C SER A 177 23.44 8.58 30.68
N GLU A 178 23.43 9.72 29.99
CA GLU A 178 22.19 10.35 29.57
C GLU A 178 21.60 9.55 28.41
N TYR A 179 20.39 9.01 28.60
CA TYR A 179 19.64 8.36 27.53
C TYR A 179 19.07 9.43 26.61
N ASP A 180 19.44 9.40 25.33
CA ASP A 180 18.90 10.24 24.25
C ASP A 180 17.42 9.96 23.93
N GLY A 181 16.86 8.91 24.54
CA GLY A 181 15.45 8.55 24.50
C GLY A 181 15.11 7.60 23.35
N GLY A 182 13.94 6.96 23.47
CA GLY A 182 13.38 6.06 22.46
C GLY A 182 13.85 4.60 22.54
N PHE A 183 13.14 3.74 21.80
CA PHE A 183 13.37 2.30 21.76
C PHE A 183 14.21 1.89 20.54
N ASP A 184 15.06 0.87 20.72
CA ASP A 184 15.82 0.26 19.63
C ASP A 184 14.92 -0.56 18.70
N VAL A 185 13.89 -1.21 19.25
CA VAL A 185 12.95 -2.05 18.52
C VAL A 185 11.55 -1.86 19.07
N VAL A 186 10.57 -1.69 18.19
CA VAL A 186 9.14 -1.74 18.50
C VAL A 186 8.50 -2.81 17.64
N ILE A 187 7.99 -3.86 18.29
CA ILE A 187 7.24 -4.95 17.65
C ILE A 187 5.84 -5.07 18.25
N GLY A 188 4.86 -5.49 17.45
CA GLY A 188 3.50 -5.59 17.96
C GLY A 188 2.47 -6.16 16.99
N ASN A 189 1.33 -6.53 17.56
CA ASN A 189 0.10 -6.86 16.87
C ASN A 189 -0.99 -5.90 17.38
N PRO A 190 -1.07 -4.66 16.85
CA PRO A 190 -2.06 -3.67 17.26
C PRO A 190 -3.50 -4.14 17.06
N PRO A 191 -4.48 -3.57 17.79
CA PRO A 191 -5.88 -3.95 17.68
C PRO A 191 -6.50 -3.57 16.32
N TYR A 192 -7.29 -4.47 15.75
CA TYR A 192 -8.00 -4.29 14.47
C TYR A 192 -9.43 -3.82 14.70
N VAL A 193 -9.59 -2.51 14.86
CA VAL A 193 -10.90 -1.88 15.12
C VAL A 193 -11.19 -0.87 14.02
N ARG A 194 -12.32 -1.07 13.33
CA ARG A 194 -12.78 -0.15 12.29
C ARG A 194 -13.23 1.18 12.89
N ALA A 195 -13.07 2.25 12.13
CA ALA A 195 -13.37 3.61 12.59
C ALA A 195 -14.80 3.75 13.16
N GLU A 196 -15.80 3.09 12.58
CA GLU A 196 -17.21 3.21 13.00
C GLU A 196 -17.46 2.70 14.42
N LEU A 197 -16.56 1.88 14.96
CA LEU A 197 -16.66 1.30 16.31
C LEU A 197 -15.93 2.15 17.37
N LEU A 198 -15.23 3.21 16.98
CA LEU A 198 -14.41 4.01 17.89
C LEU A 198 -15.23 5.02 18.71
N GLY A 199 -16.39 5.45 18.23
CA GLY A 199 -17.25 6.42 18.94
C GLY A 199 -16.52 7.74 19.24
N ASP A 200 -16.69 8.25 20.46
CA ASP A 200 -16.24 9.61 20.85
C ASP A 200 -14.71 9.80 20.84
N ILE A 201 -13.92 8.72 20.89
CA ILE A 201 -12.45 8.82 20.84
C ILE A 201 -11.96 9.38 19.49
N GLN A 202 -12.80 9.36 18.44
CA GLN A 202 -12.43 9.93 17.14
C GLN A 202 -12.05 11.41 17.22
N ASN A 203 -12.68 12.20 18.10
CA ASN A 203 -12.33 13.61 18.30
C ASN A 203 -10.91 13.74 18.83
N TYR A 204 -10.57 12.96 19.86
CA TYR A 204 -9.22 12.92 20.40
C TYR A 204 -8.19 12.49 19.36
N LEU A 205 -8.51 11.46 18.56
CA LEU A 205 -7.62 10.98 17.49
C LEU A 205 -7.38 12.07 16.43
N SER A 206 -8.42 12.78 16.03
CA SER A 206 -8.32 13.91 15.09
C SER A 206 -7.40 15.02 15.60
N ASP A 207 -7.48 15.34 16.89
CA ASP A 207 -6.72 16.46 17.46
C ASP A 207 -5.26 16.11 17.76
N ASN A 208 -4.92 14.82 17.91
CA ASN A 208 -3.63 14.38 18.47
C ASN A 208 -2.77 13.53 17.53
N TYR A 209 -3.26 13.17 16.34
CA TYR A 209 -2.57 12.29 15.41
C TYR A 209 -2.56 12.83 13.99
N THR A 210 -1.37 12.90 13.40
CA THR A 210 -1.18 13.32 12.01
C THR A 210 -1.73 12.31 11.01
N LEU A 211 -1.82 11.03 11.40
CA LEU A 211 -2.39 9.96 10.59
C LEU A 211 -3.92 9.88 10.63
N TYR A 212 -4.61 10.84 11.27
CA TYR A 212 -6.06 10.78 11.36
C TYR A 212 -6.74 10.66 10.00
N ASN A 213 -7.64 9.69 9.92
CA ASN A 213 -8.52 9.46 8.80
C ASN A 213 -9.89 9.03 9.34
N PRO A 214 -11.00 9.68 8.94
CA PRO A 214 -12.34 9.34 9.43
C PRO A 214 -12.77 7.89 9.17
N SER A 215 -12.19 7.25 8.15
CA SER A 215 -12.41 5.83 7.82
C SER A 215 -11.23 4.92 8.22
N GLY A 216 -10.21 5.46 8.88
CA GLY A 216 -8.97 4.73 9.18
C GLY A 216 -9.10 3.74 10.33
N ASP A 217 -8.48 2.56 10.18
CA ASP A 217 -8.43 1.56 11.24
C ASP A 217 -7.54 2.01 12.41
N LEU A 218 -7.90 1.59 13.63
CA LEU A 218 -7.24 1.96 14.88
C LEU A 218 -5.73 1.67 14.90
N PHE A 219 -5.28 0.62 14.22
CA PHE A 219 -3.86 0.27 14.20
C PHE A 219 -2.99 1.36 13.57
N SER A 220 -3.54 2.21 12.68
CA SER A 220 -2.78 3.28 12.02
C SER A 220 -2.17 4.26 13.03
N TYR A 221 -2.91 4.55 14.11
CA TYR A 221 -2.43 5.42 15.19
C TYR A 221 -1.29 4.78 16.00
N PHE A 222 -1.27 3.45 16.10
CA PHE A 222 -0.16 2.73 16.73
C PHE A 222 1.11 2.78 15.88
N TYR A 223 1.00 2.85 14.54
CA TYR A 223 2.17 3.09 13.68
C TYR A 223 2.81 4.45 14.02
N GLU A 224 2.02 5.53 14.03
CA GLU A 224 2.52 6.88 14.34
C GLU A 224 3.21 6.93 15.71
N LYS A 225 2.56 6.42 16.76
CA LYS A 225 3.17 6.39 18.11
C LYS A 225 4.43 5.54 18.15
N SER A 226 4.46 4.41 17.47
CA SER A 226 5.64 3.55 17.43
C SER A 226 6.83 4.27 16.80
N PHE A 227 6.63 4.94 15.67
CA PHE A 227 7.70 5.71 15.04
C PHE A 227 8.13 6.94 15.87
N ILE A 228 7.21 7.59 16.59
CA ILE A 228 7.57 8.65 17.54
C ILE A 228 8.51 8.10 18.64
N LEU A 229 8.19 6.91 19.16
CA LEU A 229 8.93 6.27 20.25
C LEU A 229 10.25 5.61 19.82
N LEU A 230 10.48 5.38 18.53
CA LEU A 230 11.71 4.77 18.04
C LEU A 230 12.88 5.75 18.03
N LYS A 231 14.09 5.23 18.35
CA LYS A 231 15.35 5.95 18.15
C LYS A 231 15.49 6.39 16.69
N ASN A 232 15.94 7.62 16.49
CA ASN A 232 16.14 8.18 15.15
C ASN A 232 17.30 7.46 14.43
N ASN A 233 17.13 7.16 13.14
CA ASN A 233 18.14 6.56 12.25
C ASN A 233 18.64 5.15 12.62
N SER A 234 18.30 4.60 13.78
CA SER A 234 18.69 3.25 14.22
C SER A 234 17.51 2.35 14.61
N GLY A 235 16.39 2.93 15.05
CA GLY A 235 15.24 2.18 15.56
C GLY A 235 14.53 1.34 14.50
N LEU A 236 14.23 0.08 14.86
CA LEU A 236 13.53 -0.89 14.01
C LEU A 236 12.06 -1.05 14.44
N PHE A 237 11.20 -1.18 13.44
CA PHE A 237 9.77 -1.36 13.57
C PHE A 237 9.36 -2.71 12.98
N GLY A 238 8.40 -3.41 13.60
CA GLY A 238 7.86 -4.67 13.09
C GLY A 238 6.44 -4.96 13.55
N PHE A 239 5.43 -4.71 12.71
CA PHE A 239 4.02 -4.90 13.07
C PHE A 239 3.30 -5.94 12.21
N ILE A 240 2.37 -6.64 12.84
CA ILE A 240 1.29 -7.37 12.17
C ILE A 240 0.09 -6.42 12.05
N SER A 241 -0.50 -6.27 10.86
CA SER A 241 -1.73 -5.47 10.67
C SER A 241 -2.61 -6.04 9.57
N ASN A 242 -3.82 -5.50 9.39
CA ASN A 242 -4.60 -5.78 8.17
C ASN A 242 -4.04 -4.98 6.98
N THR A 243 -4.29 -5.48 5.77
CA THR A 243 -3.98 -4.76 4.54
C THR A 243 -4.56 -3.35 4.53
N PHE A 244 -3.69 -2.41 4.23
CA PHE A 244 -4.03 -1.01 4.00
C PHE A 244 -3.45 -0.51 2.67
N ASP A 245 -2.85 -1.38 1.87
CA ASP A 245 -2.12 -1.05 0.63
C ASP A 245 -3.04 -0.49 -0.47
N LYS A 246 -4.34 -0.84 -0.46
CA LYS A 246 -5.29 -0.46 -1.54
C LYS A 246 -6.54 0.30 -1.09
N THR A 247 -6.77 0.44 0.21
CA THR A 247 -8.02 1.00 0.74
C THR A 247 -7.96 2.52 0.81
N SER A 248 -9.10 3.22 0.71
CA SER A 248 -9.14 4.67 0.95
C SER A 248 -8.82 5.03 2.41
N ALA A 249 -9.17 4.14 3.35
CA ALA A 249 -8.84 4.24 4.76
C ALA A 249 -7.33 4.31 5.04
N GLY A 250 -6.52 3.66 4.20
CA GLY A 250 -5.06 3.60 4.36
C GLY A 250 -4.27 4.76 3.75
N ILE A 251 -4.90 5.74 3.09
CA ILE A 251 -4.19 6.80 2.34
C ILE A 251 -3.18 7.54 3.23
N SER A 252 -3.62 8.03 4.40
CA SER A 252 -2.76 8.82 5.30
C SER A 252 -1.56 8.00 5.80
N LEU A 253 -1.79 6.73 6.16
CA LEU A 253 -0.72 5.82 6.60
C LEU A 253 0.28 5.54 5.46
N ARG A 254 -0.20 5.31 4.24
CA ARG A 254 0.67 5.11 3.07
C ARG A 254 1.53 6.33 2.78
N GLU A 255 0.96 7.53 2.80
CA GLU A 255 1.70 8.78 2.60
C GLU A 255 2.80 8.96 3.65
N TYR A 256 2.50 8.71 4.92
CA TYR A 256 3.48 8.82 6.00
C TYR A 256 4.61 7.79 5.87
N LEU A 257 4.27 6.52 5.61
CA LEU A 257 5.26 5.46 5.42
C LEU A 257 6.16 5.75 4.20
N GLN A 258 5.61 6.32 3.13
CA GLN A 258 6.37 6.66 1.94
C GLN A 258 7.35 7.82 2.16
N ASN A 259 6.94 8.84 2.91
CA ASN A 259 7.69 10.10 3.02
C ASN A 259 8.70 10.13 4.18
N GLU A 260 8.42 9.42 5.28
CA GLU A 260 9.17 9.55 6.53
C GLU A 260 9.92 8.27 6.95
N ILE A 261 9.55 7.12 6.38
CA ILE A 261 9.98 5.81 6.85
C ILE A 261 10.70 5.05 5.74
N SER A 262 11.70 4.23 6.10
CA SER A 262 12.35 3.29 5.18
C SER A 262 11.79 1.89 5.43
N ILE A 263 11.01 1.35 4.50
CA ILE A 263 10.47 -0.01 4.58
C ILE A 263 11.61 -1.00 4.32
N LEU A 264 11.63 -2.11 5.06
CA LEU A 264 12.62 -3.19 4.92
C LEU A 264 11.98 -4.43 4.28
N LYS A 265 10.86 -4.91 4.85
CA LYS A 265 10.07 -6.01 4.30
C LYS A 265 8.57 -5.77 4.45
N TYR A 266 7.80 -6.25 3.48
CA TYR A 266 6.35 -6.35 3.50
C TYR A 266 5.96 -7.78 3.14
N ILE A 267 5.34 -8.50 4.07
CA ILE A 267 4.94 -9.90 3.90
C ILE A 267 3.41 -9.96 3.87
N ASP A 268 2.85 -10.43 2.77
CA ASP A 268 1.43 -10.49 2.47
C ASP A 268 0.89 -11.92 2.69
N PHE A 269 -0.03 -12.08 3.64
CA PHE A 269 -0.73 -13.34 3.94
C PHE A 269 -2.20 -13.34 3.50
N THR A 270 -2.62 -12.42 2.61
CA THR A 270 -4.03 -12.28 2.20
C THR A 270 -4.66 -13.50 1.55
N GLU A 271 -3.86 -14.44 1.04
CA GLU A 271 -4.35 -15.69 0.44
C GLU A 271 -4.41 -16.87 1.43
N VAL A 272 -3.92 -16.67 2.65
CA VAL A 272 -3.80 -17.71 3.67
C VAL A 272 -4.65 -17.33 4.89
N GLN A 273 -5.39 -18.31 5.41
CA GLN A 273 -6.14 -18.14 6.64
C GLN A 273 -5.18 -18.28 7.83
N ILE A 274 -4.81 -17.15 8.45
CA ILE A 274 -3.91 -17.13 9.61
C ILE A 274 -4.67 -17.23 10.95
N PHE A 275 -5.82 -16.56 11.06
CA PHE A 275 -6.60 -16.52 12.30
C PHE A 275 -7.90 -17.32 12.14
N GLU A 276 -8.15 -18.29 13.01
CA GLU A 276 -9.41 -19.02 13.01
C GLU A 276 -10.57 -18.11 13.41
N GLY A 277 -11.71 -18.23 12.72
CA GLY A 277 -12.93 -17.47 13.06
C GLY A 277 -12.93 -15.98 12.68
N ALA A 278 -11.86 -15.46 12.07
CA ALA A 278 -11.78 -14.07 11.61
C ALA A 278 -11.44 -13.97 10.11
N THR A 279 -12.22 -13.22 9.34
CA THR A 279 -11.91 -12.92 7.93
C THR A 279 -11.00 -11.70 7.85
N THR A 280 -9.74 -11.87 8.26
CA THR A 280 -8.71 -10.83 8.24
C THR A 280 -7.76 -10.98 7.07
N TYR A 281 -7.06 -9.91 6.74
CA TYR A 281 -6.10 -9.84 5.63
C TYR A 281 -4.72 -9.45 6.19
N PRO A 282 -4.06 -10.34 6.95
CA PRO A 282 -2.89 -9.95 7.72
C PRO A 282 -1.66 -9.72 6.84
N ILE A 283 -0.85 -8.75 7.25
CA ILE A 283 0.45 -8.45 6.68
C ILE A 283 1.46 -8.26 7.81
N ILE A 284 2.73 -8.50 7.52
CA ILE A 284 3.84 -8.11 8.39
C ILE A 284 4.66 -7.05 7.68
N ILE A 285 4.86 -5.90 8.32
CA ILE A 285 5.77 -4.87 7.82
C ILE A 285 6.92 -4.68 8.80
N THR A 286 8.13 -4.65 8.26
CA THR A 286 9.33 -4.23 9.00
C THR A 286 9.90 -2.97 8.37
N ALA A 287 10.33 -2.03 9.20
CA ALA A 287 10.77 -0.72 8.75
C ALA A 287 11.80 -0.10 9.70
N ARG A 288 12.40 1.01 9.28
CA ARG A 288 13.29 1.85 10.08
C ARG A 288 12.81 3.30 10.05
N LYS A 289 12.91 3.97 11.19
CA LYS A 289 12.67 5.42 11.29
C LYS A 289 13.82 6.21 10.67
N GLN A 290 13.80 6.28 9.35
CA GLN A 290 14.81 6.95 8.54
C GLN A 290 14.16 7.39 7.23
N LYS A 291 14.31 8.67 6.89
CA LYS A 291 13.96 9.17 5.57
C LYS A 291 15.09 8.83 4.60
N ASN A 292 14.77 8.15 3.51
CA ASN A 292 15.74 7.82 2.49
C ASN A 292 15.09 7.94 1.11
N ASN A 293 15.66 8.80 0.27
CA ASN A 293 15.15 9.09 -1.06
C ASN A 293 15.40 7.95 -2.05
N ASN A 294 16.14 6.88 -1.72
CA ASN A 294 16.37 5.74 -2.61
C ASN A 294 16.31 4.41 -1.82
N CYS A 295 15.12 4.08 -1.32
CA CYS A 295 14.87 2.82 -0.61
C CYS A 295 14.20 1.78 -1.50
N ASN A 296 14.77 0.57 -1.54
CA ASN A 296 14.05 -0.61 -1.99
C ASN A 296 13.71 -1.48 -0.78
N PHE A 297 12.61 -2.22 -0.86
CA PHE A 297 12.19 -3.17 0.18
C PHE A 297 11.77 -4.51 -0.43
N GLN A 298 11.82 -5.57 0.38
CA GLN A 298 11.39 -6.89 -0.05
C GLN A 298 9.89 -7.06 0.17
N TYR A 299 9.15 -7.31 -0.91
CA TYR A 299 7.77 -7.75 -0.85
C TYR A 299 7.70 -9.28 -1.04
N ILE A 300 7.01 -9.97 -0.14
CA ILE A 300 6.83 -11.43 -0.20
C ILE A 300 5.35 -11.71 -0.10
N LYS A 301 4.77 -12.38 -1.10
CA LYS A 301 3.38 -12.83 -1.05
C LYS A 301 3.32 -14.32 -0.78
N ILE A 302 2.58 -14.71 0.26
CA ILE A 302 2.40 -16.11 0.62
C ILE A 302 1.18 -16.65 -0.13
N PRO A 303 1.36 -17.63 -1.05
CA PRO A 303 0.27 -18.14 -1.85
C PRO A 303 -0.62 -19.08 -1.04
N LYS A 304 -1.89 -19.21 -1.45
CA LYS A 304 -2.87 -20.10 -0.77
C LYS A 304 -2.40 -21.55 -0.60
N ILE A 305 -1.60 -22.06 -1.53
CA ILE A 305 -1.07 -23.43 -1.48
C ILE A 305 -0.16 -23.67 -0.27
N SER A 306 0.37 -22.59 0.32
CA SER A 306 1.23 -22.61 1.50
C SER A 306 0.46 -22.67 2.82
N GLN A 307 -0.87 -22.85 2.79
CA GLN A 307 -1.67 -22.96 3.99
C GLN A 307 -1.16 -24.09 4.88
N SER A 308 -0.59 -23.72 6.02
CA SER A 308 0.03 -24.60 6.99
C SER A 308 0.02 -23.94 8.37
N PRO A 309 0.03 -24.72 9.48
CA PRO A 309 0.26 -24.17 10.82
C PRO A 309 1.60 -23.43 10.96
N VAL A 310 2.59 -23.82 10.15
CA VAL A 310 3.92 -23.17 10.09
C VAL A 310 4.24 -22.86 8.64
N ILE A 311 4.53 -21.60 8.36
CA ILE A 311 4.90 -21.09 7.04
C ILE A 311 6.31 -20.56 7.15
N ASP A 312 7.23 -21.20 6.43
CA ASP A 312 8.61 -20.72 6.34
C ASP A 312 8.70 -19.70 5.19
N ILE A 313 8.74 -18.43 5.58
CA ILE A 313 8.70 -17.29 4.66
C ILE A 313 9.92 -17.19 3.75
N ASP A 314 11.06 -17.79 4.15
CA ASP A 314 12.33 -17.66 3.43
C ASP A 314 12.39 -18.56 2.17
N PHE A 315 11.46 -19.52 2.03
CA PHE A 315 11.29 -20.31 0.80
C PHE A 315 10.60 -19.55 -0.33
N TYR A 316 9.97 -18.41 -0.06
CA TYR A 316 9.23 -17.66 -1.06
C TYR A 316 10.08 -16.53 -1.63
N GLN A 317 10.08 -16.42 -2.96
CA GLN A 317 10.83 -15.36 -3.62
C GLN A 317 10.28 -13.98 -3.26
N SER A 318 11.20 -13.08 -2.92
CA SER A 318 10.87 -11.68 -2.69
C SER A 318 10.92 -10.88 -3.99
N VAL A 319 9.95 -10.00 -4.17
CA VAL A 319 9.99 -8.91 -5.15
C VAL A 319 10.72 -7.73 -4.51
N ASN A 320 11.78 -7.25 -5.15
CA ASN A 320 12.45 -6.02 -4.72
C ASN A 320 11.70 -4.81 -5.27
N VAL A 321 10.99 -4.09 -4.39
CA VAL A 321 10.10 -2.97 -4.74
C VAL A 321 10.80 -1.65 -4.45
N GLU A 322 10.78 -0.73 -5.40
CA GLU A 322 11.24 0.63 -5.19
C GLU A 322 10.19 1.44 -4.43
N GLN A 323 10.50 1.89 -3.22
CA GLN A 323 9.51 2.55 -2.37
C GLN A 323 8.99 3.86 -2.97
N ASN A 324 9.80 4.57 -3.74
CA ASN A 324 9.39 5.79 -4.45
C ASN A 324 8.40 5.52 -5.60
N SER A 325 8.35 4.29 -6.10
CA SER A 325 7.41 3.91 -7.16
C SER A 325 5.97 3.68 -6.64
N LEU A 326 5.80 3.63 -5.32
CA LEU A 326 4.50 3.46 -4.69
C LEU A 326 3.65 4.74 -4.83
N GLU A 327 2.35 4.58 -5.07
CA GLU A 327 1.40 5.69 -5.15
C GLU A 327 0.55 5.79 -3.89
N LYS A 328 0.27 7.02 -3.43
CA LYS A 328 -0.60 7.26 -2.26
C LYS A 328 -1.99 6.64 -2.39
N THR A 329 -2.52 6.52 -3.60
CA THR A 329 -3.86 5.99 -3.89
C THR A 329 -3.90 4.47 -3.82
N ASN A 330 -2.81 3.80 -4.22
CA ASN A 330 -2.72 2.34 -4.27
C ASN A 330 -1.26 1.90 -4.35
N TRP A 331 -0.81 1.03 -3.44
CA TRP A 331 0.53 0.45 -3.52
C TRP A 331 0.54 -0.75 -4.49
N GLY A 332 1.40 -0.66 -5.49
CA GLY A 332 1.72 -1.76 -6.40
C GLY A 332 3.08 -2.36 -6.05
N PHE A 333 3.10 -3.62 -5.60
CA PHE A 333 4.32 -4.32 -5.21
C PHE A 333 4.97 -5.02 -6.40
N ASN A 334 5.29 -4.25 -7.43
CA ASN A 334 5.91 -4.73 -8.66
C ASN A 334 7.44 -4.56 -8.58
N SER A 335 8.20 -5.46 -9.20
CA SER A 335 9.64 -5.25 -9.38
C SER A 335 9.89 -4.04 -10.28
N LYS A 336 11.09 -3.45 -10.20
CA LYS A 336 11.48 -2.38 -11.14
C LYS A 336 11.33 -2.83 -12.59
N ASP A 337 11.65 -4.09 -12.88
CA ASP A 337 11.53 -4.68 -14.22
C ASP A 337 10.07 -4.84 -14.64
N ALA A 338 9.18 -5.25 -13.72
CA ALA A 338 7.74 -5.30 -13.98
C ALA A 338 7.15 -3.91 -14.27
N VAL A 339 7.55 -2.89 -13.51
CA VAL A 339 7.13 -1.49 -13.74
C VAL A 339 7.65 -0.98 -15.08
N ARG A 340 8.93 -1.26 -15.39
CA ARG A 340 9.58 -0.91 -16.65
C ARG A 340 8.89 -1.59 -17.83
N LEU A 341 8.60 -2.88 -17.73
CA LEU A 341 7.89 -3.65 -18.75
C LEU A 341 6.53 -3.02 -19.04
N ILE A 342 5.68 -2.80 -18.02
CA ILE A 342 4.37 -2.16 -18.22
C ILE A 342 4.50 -0.77 -18.86
N SER A 343 5.51 0.02 -18.44
CA SER A 343 5.77 1.34 -19.01
C SER A 343 6.21 1.26 -20.47
N ASN A 344 7.06 0.29 -20.82
CA ASN A 344 7.49 0.02 -22.19
C ASN A 344 6.30 -0.39 -23.07
N LEU A 345 5.42 -1.27 -22.56
CA LEU A 345 4.22 -1.69 -23.28
C LEU A 345 3.32 -0.48 -23.61
N LYS A 346 3.11 0.42 -22.65
CA LYS A 346 2.28 1.63 -22.80
C LYS A 346 2.80 2.64 -23.85
N ASN A 347 4.04 2.51 -24.33
CA ASN A 347 4.56 3.34 -25.42
C ASN A 347 3.95 3.00 -26.79
N ASN A 348 3.27 1.86 -26.91
CA ASN A 348 2.57 1.46 -28.11
C ASN A 348 1.17 2.09 -28.20
N LYS A 349 0.60 2.15 -29.41
CA LYS A 349 -0.78 2.60 -29.60
C LYS A 349 -1.74 1.64 -28.94
N THR A 350 -2.81 2.18 -28.36
CA THR A 350 -3.82 1.40 -27.67
C THR A 350 -4.83 0.76 -28.64
N VAL A 351 -5.57 -0.24 -28.16
CA VAL A 351 -6.75 -0.79 -28.88
C VAL A 351 -7.71 0.33 -29.27
N ARG A 352 -7.94 1.32 -28.40
CA ARG A 352 -8.80 2.47 -28.68
C ARG A 352 -8.36 3.25 -29.91
N GLU A 353 -7.07 3.50 -30.04
CA GLU A 353 -6.50 4.29 -31.13
C GLU A 353 -6.49 3.53 -32.46
N LEU A 354 -6.34 2.20 -32.43
CA LEU A 354 -6.22 1.38 -33.63
C LEU A 354 -7.56 0.79 -34.11
N TYR A 355 -8.44 0.42 -33.19
CA TYR A 355 -9.68 -0.32 -33.48
C TYR A 355 -10.95 0.43 -33.03
N GLY A 356 -10.82 1.55 -32.33
CA GLY A 356 -11.96 2.31 -31.84
C GLY A 356 -12.47 1.84 -30.48
N LYS A 357 -13.70 2.26 -30.12
CA LYS A 357 -14.28 1.93 -28.80
C LYS A 357 -14.95 0.57 -28.84
N CYS A 358 -15.05 -0.02 -27.67
CA CYS A 358 -15.90 -1.17 -27.43
C CYS A 358 -17.35 -0.73 -27.14
N TYR A 359 -18.25 -1.70 -27.21
CA TYR A 359 -19.67 -1.50 -26.96
C TYR A 359 -20.17 -2.54 -25.96
N TYR A 360 -20.99 -2.13 -25.02
CA TYR A 360 -21.67 -3.09 -24.15
C TYR A 360 -22.66 -3.92 -24.96
N GLY A 361 -22.84 -5.16 -24.52
CA GLY A 361 -23.94 -6.02 -24.93
C GLY A 361 -25.31 -5.37 -24.70
N VAL A 362 -26.35 -6.01 -25.23
CA VAL A 362 -27.73 -5.58 -25.07
C VAL A 362 -28.14 -5.67 -23.60
N LYS A 363 -28.71 -4.56 -23.10
CA LYS A 363 -29.32 -4.49 -21.77
C LYS A 363 -30.81 -4.76 -21.90
N THR A 364 -31.25 -5.92 -21.40
CA THR A 364 -32.67 -6.28 -21.38
C THR A 364 -33.40 -5.62 -20.21
N ALA A 365 -32.69 -5.40 -19.10
CA ALA A 365 -33.21 -5.03 -17.78
C ALA A 365 -34.28 -6.01 -17.22
N LEU A 366 -34.48 -7.16 -17.87
CA LEU A 366 -35.36 -8.26 -17.47
C LEU A 366 -35.06 -9.50 -18.33
N ASN A 367 -33.95 -10.19 -18.06
CA ASN A 367 -33.48 -11.32 -18.90
C ASN A 367 -34.58 -12.39 -19.10
N GLU A 368 -35.38 -12.71 -18.07
CA GLU A 368 -36.47 -13.70 -18.15
C GLU A 368 -37.51 -13.41 -19.26
N ALA A 369 -37.74 -12.14 -19.60
CA ALA A 369 -38.72 -11.76 -20.63
C ALA A 369 -38.13 -11.78 -22.05
N PHE A 370 -36.81 -11.62 -22.19
CA PHE A 370 -36.18 -11.37 -23.49
C PHE A 370 -35.17 -12.44 -23.88
N ILE A 371 -34.69 -13.26 -22.96
CA ILE A 371 -33.76 -14.34 -23.23
C ILE A 371 -34.50 -15.66 -22.99
N ILE A 372 -34.66 -16.42 -24.06
CA ILE A 372 -35.37 -17.69 -24.09
C ILE A 372 -34.42 -18.82 -24.50
N PRO A 373 -34.73 -20.09 -24.16
CA PRO A 373 -34.03 -21.22 -24.74
C PRO A 373 -34.13 -21.20 -26.27
N LYS A 374 -33.12 -21.75 -26.94
CA LYS A 374 -33.15 -21.91 -28.40
C LYS A 374 -34.28 -22.86 -28.81
N SER A 375 -35.37 -22.29 -29.33
CA SER A 375 -36.56 -23.06 -29.75
C SER A 375 -37.27 -22.48 -30.99
N HIS A 376 -36.90 -21.27 -31.42
CA HIS A 376 -37.54 -20.58 -32.54
C HIS A 376 -36.59 -20.45 -33.73
N ASN A 377 -37.13 -20.21 -34.92
CA ASN A 377 -36.30 -19.88 -36.08
C ASN A 377 -35.68 -18.49 -35.93
N ILE A 378 -34.42 -18.34 -36.32
CA ILE A 378 -33.71 -17.06 -36.28
C ILE A 378 -34.33 -16.13 -37.33
N GLY A 379 -34.53 -14.86 -36.96
CA GLY A 379 -35.11 -13.84 -37.82
C GLY A 379 -34.90 -12.44 -37.25
N ASN A 380 -35.75 -11.49 -37.66
CA ASN A 380 -35.62 -10.10 -37.21
C ASN A 380 -35.87 -9.94 -35.70
N HIS A 381 -36.86 -10.66 -35.16
CA HIS A 381 -37.26 -10.57 -33.75
C HIS A 381 -36.70 -11.68 -32.86
N VAL A 382 -35.97 -12.63 -33.44
CA VAL A 382 -35.34 -13.74 -32.71
C VAL A 382 -33.89 -13.82 -33.15
N LYS A 383 -32.97 -13.47 -32.26
CA LYS A 383 -31.52 -13.47 -32.54
C LYS A 383 -30.80 -14.44 -31.62
N PRO A 384 -29.74 -15.15 -32.05
CA PRO A 384 -28.90 -15.89 -31.11
C PRO A 384 -28.27 -14.93 -30.11
N ILE A 385 -28.13 -15.33 -28.84
CA ILE A 385 -27.53 -14.48 -27.80
C ILE A 385 -26.62 -15.27 -26.86
N TYR A 386 -25.50 -14.68 -26.46
CA TYR A 386 -24.66 -15.21 -25.39
C TYR A 386 -24.82 -14.42 -24.10
N GLU A 387 -24.96 -15.13 -22.97
CA GLU A 387 -24.61 -14.58 -21.66
C GLU A 387 -23.09 -14.66 -21.45
N GLY A 388 -22.54 -13.74 -20.64
CA GLY A 388 -21.08 -13.69 -20.40
C GLY A 388 -20.47 -14.99 -19.84
N LYS A 389 -21.27 -15.83 -19.18
CA LYS A 389 -20.84 -17.14 -18.64
C LYS A 389 -20.59 -18.19 -19.73
N GLU A 390 -21.17 -18.01 -20.91
CA GLU A 390 -21.05 -18.92 -22.07
C GLU A 390 -19.82 -18.60 -22.93
N LEU A 391 -19.25 -17.39 -22.77
CA LEU A 391 -18.10 -16.96 -23.54
C LEU A 391 -16.82 -17.68 -23.11
N SER A 392 -16.05 -18.15 -24.09
CA SER A 392 -14.77 -18.86 -23.88
C SER A 392 -13.59 -18.18 -24.57
N LYS A 393 -12.39 -18.76 -24.43
CA LYS A 393 -11.18 -18.34 -25.14
C LYS A 393 -11.27 -18.80 -26.61
N TRP A 394 -10.74 -17.99 -27.54
CA TRP A 394 -10.66 -18.22 -28.99
C TRP A 394 -12.00 -18.18 -29.72
N VAL A 395 -12.94 -19.06 -29.39
CA VAL A 395 -14.28 -19.12 -29.97
C VAL A 395 -15.26 -19.66 -28.94
N SER A 396 -16.49 -19.16 -28.95
CA SER A 396 -17.55 -19.61 -28.06
C SER A 396 -18.35 -20.76 -28.71
N PRO A 397 -18.85 -21.73 -27.93
CA PRO A 397 -19.77 -22.75 -28.45
C PRO A 397 -20.99 -22.11 -29.10
N GLU A 398 -21.75 -22.87 -29.88
CA GLU A 398 -23.02 -22.38 -30.40
C GLU A 398 -23.94 -21.94 -29.25
N SER A 399 -24.56 -20.77 -29.39
CA SER A 399 -25.50 -20.28 -28.38
C SER A 399 -26.69 -21.24 -28.22
N VAL A 400 -27.02 -21.53 -26.97
CA VAL A 400 -28.20 -22.32 -26.58
C VAL A 400 -29.39 -21.43 -26.20
N GLN A 401 -29.25 -20.12 -26.37
CA GLN A 401 -30.25 -19.11 -26.02
C GLN A 401 -30.57 -18.19 -27.20
N GLN A 402 -31.75 -17.60 -27.16
CA GLN A 402 -32.23 -16.64 -28.14
C GLN A 402 -32.74 -15.38 -27.45
N LEU A 403 -32.55 -14.25 -28.12
CA LEU A 403 -33.05 -12.93 -27.76
C LEU A 403 -34.34 -12.65 -28.52
N ILE A 404 -35.40 -12.31 -27.79
CA ILE A 404 -36.57 -11.62 -28.35
C ILE A 404 -36.21 -10.15 -28.52
N LEU A 405 -36.14 -9.68 -29.77
CA LEU A 405 -35.69 -8.34 -30.14
C LEU A 405 -36.81 -7.56 -30.80
N PHE A 406 -37.53 -6.76 -30.02
CA PHE A 406 -38.31 -5.63 -30.55
C PHE A 406 -37.53 -4.36 -30.26
N GLU A 407 -37.01 -3.71 -31.31
CA GLU A 407 -36.25 -2.47 -31.17
C GLU A 407 -37.15 -1.33 -30.69
N SER A 408 -36.55 -0.35 -30.02
CA SER A 408 -37.26 0.87 -29.62
C SER A 408 -37.94 1.51 -30.83
N LYS A 409 -39.22 1.88 -30.67
CA LYS A 409 -40.07 2.51 -31.71
C LYS A 409 -40.50 1.56 -32.84
N TRP A 410 -40.12 0.28 -32.79
CA TRP A 410 -40.50 -0.68 -33.83
C TRP A 410 -42.02 -0.81 -33.94
N THR A 411 -42.73 -0.85 -32.81
CA THR A 411 -44.20 -1.06 -32.79
C THR A 411 -44.93 0.08 -33.50
N LYS A 412 -44.56 1.33 -33.23
CA LYS A 412 -45.15 2.50 -33.91
C LYS A 412 -44.81 2.51 -35.40
N THR A 413 -43.56 2.20 -35.74
CA THR A 413 -43.11 2.12 -37.13
C THR A 413 -43.89 1.07 -37.92
N LYS A 414 -44.16 -0.10 -37.31
CA LYS A 414 -44.84 -1.22 -37.94
C LYS A 414 -46.36 -1.03 -38.02
N TYR A 415 -46.98 -0.48 -36.97
CA TYR A 415 -48.43 -0.52 -36.80
C TYR A 415 -49.12 0.86 -36.77
N GLY A 416 -48.36 1.96 -36.83
CA GLY A 416 -48.84 3.34 -36.81
C GLY A 416 -48.51 4.07 -35.51
N ASP A 417 -48.30 5.39 -35.59
CA ASP A 417 -47.88 6.24 -34.46
C ASP A 417 -48.92 6.35 -33.33
N GLU A 418 -50.20 6.20 -33.65
CA GLU A 418 -51.32 6.30 -32.70
C GLU A 418 -51.61 4.98 -31.97
N ILE A 419 -50.76 3.96 -32.11
CA ILE A 419 -51.02 2.65 -31.51
C ILE A 419 -50.96 2.68 -29.97
N THR A 420 -52.02 2.16 -29.33
CA THR A 420 -52.09 1.97 -27.88
C THR A 420 -51.48 0.63 -27.46
N GLU A 421 -51.18 0.47 -26.16
CA GLU A 421 -50.66 -0.80 -25.64
C GLU A 421 -51.63 -1.97 -25.91
N GLU A 422 -52.93 -1.76 -25.77
CA GLU A 422 -53.96 -2.79 -25.94
C GLU A 422 -54.04 -3.27 -27.39
N ILE A 423 -54.06 -2.34 -28.34
CA ILE A 423 -54.06 -2.65 -29.77
C ILE A 423 -52.72 -3.27 -30.18
N GLY A 424 -51.60 -2.78 -29.63
CA GLY A 424 -50.27 -3.35 -29.85
C GLY A 424 -50.18 -4.82 -29.43
N ILE A 425 -50.75 -5.18 -28.27
CA ILE A 425 -50.80 -6.57 -27.81
C ILE A 425 -51.66 -7.42 -28.74
N GLN A 426 -52.83 -6.92 -29.18
CA GLN A 426 -53.68 -7.66 -30.12
C GLN A 426 -52.94 -7.97 -31.43
N LYS A 427 -52.34 -6.94 -32.07
CA LYS A 427 -51.57 -7.12 -33.32
C LYS A 427 -50.35 -8.04 -33.13
N LEU A 428 -49.63 -7.92 -32.01
CA LEU A 428 -48.51 -8.82 -31.70
C LEU A 428 -48.97 -10.27 -31.44
N THR A 429 -50.16 -10.46 -30.89
CA THR A 429 -50.73 -11.81 -30.67
C THR A 429 -51.09 -12.47 -32.00
N GLU A 430 -51.48 -11.68 -33.01
CA GLU A 430 -51.72 -12.16 -34.38
C GLU A 430 -50.41 -12.43 -35.13
N ASP A 431 -49.47 -11.48 -35.11
CA ASP A 431 -48.24 -11.54 -35.93
C ASP A 431 -47.13 -12.39 -35.30
N TYR A 432 -47.01 -12.36 -33.97
CA TYR A 432 -45.92 -13.00 -33.19
C TYR A 432 -46.44 -13.67 -31.90
N PRO A 433 -47.43 -14.59 -31.99
CA PRO A 433 -48.12 -15.18 -30.83
C PRO A 433 -47.15 -15.79 -29.82
N GLU A 434 -46.17 -16.56 -30.29
CA GLU A 434 -45.21 -17.27 -29.42
C GLU A 434 -44.33 -16.29 -28.62
N LEU A 435 -43.90 -15.18 -29.25
CA LEU A 435 -43.02 -14.20 -28.61
C LEU A 435 -43.76 -13.36 -27.57
N ILE A 436 -44.96 -12.87 -27.90
CA ILE A 436 -45.72 -12.02 -26.99
C ILE A 436 -46.29 -12.82 -25.81
N ASN A 437 -46.71 -14.07 -26.03
CA ASN A 437 -47.18 -14.96 -24.97
C ASN A 437 -46.09 -15.29 -23.94
N HIS A 438 -44.81 -15.23 -24.33
CA HIS A 438 -43.70 -15.34 -23.38
C HIS A 438 -43.51 -14.08 -22.52
N ILE A 439 -43.71 -12.88 -23.10
CA ILE A 439 -43.51 -11.60 -22.40
C ILE A 439 -44.70 -11.24 -21.50
N LEU A 440 -45.93 -11.53 -21.91
CA LEU A 440 -47.16 -11.11 -21.22
C LEU A 440 -47.25 -11.53 -19.75
N PRO A 441 -46.86 -12.75 -19.33
CA PRO A 441 -46.80 -13.15 -17.92
C PRO A 441 -45.91 -12.24 -17.07
N LEU A 442 -44.95 -11.56 -17.70
CA LEU A 442 -43.99 -10.66 -17.05
C LEU A 442 -44.33 -9.17 -17.25
N LYS A 443 -45.50 -8.84 -17.83
CA LYS A 443 -45.94 -7.49 -18.18
C LYS A 443 -45.71 -6.45 -17.07
N GLU A 444 -46.15 -6.74 -15.85
CA GLU A 444 -46.02 -5.78 -14.73
C GLU A 444 -44.56 -5.49 -14.37
N ARG A 445 -43.67 -6.49 -14.47
CA ARG A 445 -42.23 -6.31 -14.30
C ARG A 445 -41.62 -5.58 -15.50
N ALA A 446 -42.03 -5.93 -16.71
CA ALA A 446 -41.55 -5.34 -17.95
C ALA A 446 -41.90 -3.84 -18.05
N LYS A 447 -43.09 -3.43 -17.60
CA LYS A 447 -43.52 -2.02 -17.52
C LYS A 447 -42.66 -1.20 -16.57
N LYS A 448 -42.26 -1.79 -15.44
CA LYS A 448 -41.40 -1.15 -14.43
C LYS A 448 -39.95 -0.94 -14.90
N ARG A 449 -39.53 -1.53 -16.03
CA ARG A 449 -38.21 -1.24 -16.60
C ARG A 449 -38.10 0.25 -16.91
N TYR A 450 -37.10 0.89 -16.31
CA TYR A 450 -36.77 2.28 -16.58
C TYR A 450 -36.24 2.45 -18.01
N ASP A 451 -35.39 1.53 -18.44
CA ASP A 451 -34.64 1.58 -19.69
C ASP A 451 -35.25 0.60 -20.71
N LYS A 452 -36.31 1.05 -21.41
CA LYS A 452 -37.09 0.30 -22.40
C LYS A 452 -37.43 1.19 -23.61
N GLY A 453 -38.02 0.60 -24.66
CA GLY A 453 -38.57 1.35 -25.79
C GLY A 453 -39.91 2.04 -25.44
N ASP A 454 -40.71 2.33 -26.47
CA ASP A 454 -42.00 3.01 -26.29
C ASP A 454 -43.01 2.11 -25.57
N PHE A 455 -42.86 0.78 -25.73
CA PHE A 455 -43.71 -0.24 -25.13
C PHE A 455 -42.92 -1.20 -24.24
N PHE A 456 -43.60 -1.86 -23.30
CA PHE A 456 -42.94 -2.75 -22.33
C PHE A 456 -42.33 -4.02 -22.97
N TRP A 457 -42.73 -4.40 -24.17
CA TRP A 457 -42.13 -5.48 -24.95
C TRP A 457 -40.96 -5.03 -25.82
N GLU A 458 -40.64 -3.73 -25.88
CA GLU A 458 -39.50 -3.21 -26.64
C GLU A 458 -38.25 -3.10 -25.77
N LEU A 459 -37.10 -3.40 -26.34
CA LEU A 459 -35.81 -3.11 -25.73
C LEU A 459 -35.48 -1.61 -25.83
N ARG A 460 -34.57 -1.17 -24.96
CA ARG A 460 -34.07 0.21 -24.98
C ARG A 460 -33.50 0.60 -26.35
N ASN A 461 -33.50 1.89 -26.64
CA ASN A 461 -32.79 2.39 -27.81
C ASN A 461 -31.29 2.02 -27.75
N CYS A 462 -30.78 1.54 -28.87
CA CYS A 462 -29.39 1.14 -29.08
C CYS A 462 -28.96 1.59 -30.48
N ALA A 463 -27.99 2.51 -30.56
CA ALA A 463 -27.56 3.11 -31.82
C ALA A 463 -26.61 2.22 -32.65
N TYR A 464 -26.35 0.98 -32.21
CA TYR A 464 -25.30 0.11 -32.76
C TYR A 464 -25.76 -1.35 -32.88
N TYR A 465 -27.06 -1.59 -33.08
CA TYR A 465 -27.58 -2.95 -33.27
C TYR A 465 -26.91 -3.68 -34.45
N ASP A 466 -26.64 -2.95 -35.53
CA ASP A 466 -25.94 -3.45 -36.71
C ASP A 466 -24.53 -3.99 -36.41
N LEU A 467 -23.88 -3.52 -35.34
CA LEU A 467 -22.54 -3.96 -34.95
C LEU A 467 -22.54 -5.35 -34.29
N PHE A 468 -23.67 -5.83 -33.75
CA PHE A 468 -23.75 -7.21 -33.25
C PHE A 468 -23.72 -8.23 -34.39
N GLU A 469 -24.14 -7.86 -35.59
CA GLU A 469 -24.21 -8.82 -36.71
C GLU A 469 -22.92 -8.86 -37.53
N LYS A 470 -22.00 -7.91 -37.29
CA LYS A 470 -20.68 -7.87 -37.92
C LYS A 470 -19.69 -8.80 -37.19
N PRO A 471 -18.62 -9.25 -37.88
CA PRO A 471 -17.49 -9.89 -37.23
C PRO A 471 -16.98 -9.05 -36.05
N LYS A 472 -16.78 -9.70 -34.92
CA LYS A 472 -16.45 -9.01 -33.67
C LYS A 472 -15.69 -9.90 -32.70
N ILE A 473 -14.91 -9.27 -31.84
CA ILE A 473 -14.34 -9.90 -30.65
C ILE A 473 -15.29 -9.65 -29.49
N VAL A 474 -15.63 -10.69 -28.74
CA VAL A 474 -16.56 -10.64 -27.61
C VAL A 474 -15.87 -11.16 -26.35
N PHE A 475 -16.21 -10.57 -25.20
CA PHE A 475 -15.62 -10.97 -23.93
C PHE A 475 -16.51 -10.64 -22.72
N PRO A 476 -16.44 -11.43 -21.65
CA PRO A 476 -17.20 -11.16 -20.43
C PRO A 476 -16.52 -10.08 -19.58
N ASN A 477 -17.34 -9.36 -18.79
CA ASN A 477 -16.86 -8.33 -17.86
C ASN A 477 -16.00 -8.91 -16.73
N LEU A 478 -16.31 -10.10 -16.23
CA LEU A 478 -15.55 -10.76 -15.16
C LEU A 478 -14.74 -11.93 -15.73
N GLN A 479 -13.43 -11.89 -15.55
CA GLN A 479 -12.49 -12.87 -16.10
C GLN A 479 -11.46 -13.28 -15.06
N ASN A 480 -11.09 -14.56 -14.99
CA ASN A 480 -9.98 -15.07 -14.17
C ASN A 480 -8.87 -15.72 -15.03
N LYS A 481 -9.02 -15.62 -16.35
CA LYS A 481 -8.07 -15.93 -17.41
C LYS A 481 -8.57 -15.22 -18.68
N ASN A 482 -7.74 -15.09 -19.71
CA ASN A 482 -8.19 -14.58 -21.01
C ASN A 482 -9.39 -15.37 -21.53
N LYS A 483 -10.47 -14.64 -21.87
CA LYS A 483 -11.70 -15.18 -22.46
C LYS A 483 -12.19 -14.28 -23.60
N PHE A 484 -11.28 -13.96 -24.53
CA PHE A 484 -11.64 -13.24 -25.74
C PHE A 484 -12.00 -14.26 -26.83
N SER A 485 -13.21 -14.13 -27.37
CA SER A 485 -13.74 -14.99 -28.44
C SER A 485 -13.91 -14.17 -29.71
N PHE A 486 -13.56 -14.76 -30.85
CA PHE A 486 -13.99 -14.24 -32.15
C PHE A 486 -15.38 -14.78 -32.47
N ASP A 487 -16.27 -13.89 -32.89
CA ASP A 487 -17.62 -14.24 -33.32
C ASP A 487 -17.90 -13.69 -34.72
N GLU A 488 -18.27 -14.60 -35.61
CA GLU A 488 -18.73 -14.33 -36.98
C GLU A 488 -20.16 -14.83 -37.22
N THR A 489 -20.82 -15.36 -36.19
CA THR A 489 -22.18 -15.93 -36.30
C THR A 489 -23.29 -14.86 -36.32
N GLY A 490 -22.94 -13.62 -35.94
CA GLY A 490 -23.91 -12.53 -35.77
C GLY A 490 -24.69 -12.61 -34.45
N ALA A 491 -24.23 -13.41 -33.49
CA ALA A 491 -24.87 -13.51 -32.17
C ALA A 491 -24.80 -12.21 -31.38
N TYR A 492 -25.90 -11.90 -30.71
CA TYR A 492 -25.99 -10.78 -29.78
C TYR A 492 -25.32 -11.17 -28.46
N ILE A 493 -24.91 -10.17 -27.68
CA ILE A 493 -24.26 -10.41 -26.39
C ILE A 493 -25.09 -9.74 -25.30
N ASN A 494 -25.35 -10.43 -24.19
CA ASN A 494 -26.02 -9.84 -23.03
C ASN A 494 -25.03 -9.02 -22.19
N ALA A 495 -25.39 -7.78 -21.83
CA ALA A 495 -24.59 -6.98 -20.90
C ALA A 495 -24.49 -7.67 -19.53
N PRO A 496 -23.36 -7.54 -18.79
CA PRO A 496 -22.27 -6.57 -18.98
C PRO A 496 -21.14 -7.04 -19.91
N ALA A 497 -21.27 -8.17 -20.61
CA ALA A 497 -20.28 -8.56 -21.61
C ALA A 497 -20.19 -7.51 -22.74
N VAL A 498 -19.05 -7.49 -23.43
CA VAL A 498 -18.61 -6.39 -24.29
C VAL A 498 -18.26 -6.94 -25.67
N ILE A 499 -18.47 -6.11 -26.69
CA ILE A 499 -18.05 -6.37 -28.07
C ILE A 499 -17.05 -5.31 -28.55
N LEU A 500 -16.11 -5.74 -29.39
CA LEU A 500 -15.30 -4.90 -30.27
C LEU A 500 -15.56 -5.34 -31.72
N PRO A 501 -16.28 -4.56 -32.53
CA PRO A 501 -16.49 -4.87 -33.94
C PRO A 501 -15.17 -4.82 -34.71
N THR A 502 -14.72 -5.97 -35.21
CA THR A 502 -13.46 -6.12 -35.96
C THR A 502 -13.42 -7.49 -36.60
N SER A 503 -12.84 -7.59 -37.80
CA SER A 503 -12.52 -8.86 -38.47
C SER A 503 -11.07 -9.28 -38.27
N ASP A 504 -10.28 -8.51 -37.52
CA ASP A 504 -8.83 -8.71 -37.40
C ASP A 504 -8.49 -9.78 -36.35
N LYS A 505 -8.30 -11.03 -36.81
CA LYS A 505 -7.95 -12.17 -35.93
C LYS A 505 -6.53 -12.06 -35.36
N PHE A 506 -5.64 -11.27 -35.97
CA PHE A 506 -4.34 -10.96 -35.35
C PHE A 506 -4.50 -10.32 -33.96
N LEU A 507 -5.49 -9.42 -33.82
CA LEU A 507 -5.78 -8.80 -32.52
C LEU A 507 -6.22 -9.85 -31.50
N LEU A 508 -7.04 -10.83 -31.90
CA LEU A 508 -7.47 -11.91 -31.01
C LEU A 508 -6.28 -12.70 -30.44
N ALA A 509 -5.24 -12.95 -31.26
CA ALA A 509 -4.01 -13.59 -30.83
C ALA A 509 -3.34 -12.82 -29.68
N ILE A 510 -3.17 -11.50 -29.88
CA ILE A 510 -2.59 -10.61 -28.88
C ILE A 510 -3.45 -10.62 -27.61
N LEU A 511 -4.77 -10.43 -27.74
CA LEU A 511 -5.68 -10.35 -26.61
C LEU A 511 -5.67 -11.61 -25.74
N ASN A 512 -5.50 -12.78 -26.36
CA ASN A 512 -5.48 -14.06 -25.66
C ASN A 512 -4.09 -14.51 -25.17
N SER A 513 -3.05 -13.70 -25.40
CA SER A 513 -1.69 -13.97 -24.91
C SER A 513 -1.53 -13.75 -23.40
N LYS A 514 -0.59 -14.45 -22.79
CA LYS A 514 -0.18 -14.23 -21.39
C LYS A 514 0.29 -12.80 -21.14
N LEU A 515 0.94 -12.15 -22.11
CA LEU A 515 1.37 -10.76 -22.00
C LEU A 515 0.19 -9.80 -21.80
N THR A 516 -0.87 -9.95 -22.60
CA THR A 516 -2.09 -9.14 -22.42
C THR A 516 -2.78 -9.44 -21.10
N TRP A 517 -2.81 -10.71 -20.68
CA TRP A 517 -3.35 -11.07 -19.37
C TRP A 517 -2.58 -10.38 -18.24
N TYR A 518 -1.25 -10.43 -18.28
CA TYR A 518 -0.36 -9.77 -17.34
C TYR A 518 -0.58 -8.24 -17.31
N PHE A 519 -0.75 -7.61 -18.48
CA PHE A 519 -1.07 -6.18 -18.54
C PHE A 519 -2.44 -5.89 -17.88
N LEU A 520 -3.46 -6.67 -18.20
CA LEU A 520 -4.82 -6.47 -17.65
C LEU A 520 -4.88 -6.66 -16.14
N THR A 521 -4.17 -7.64 -15.58
CA THR A 521 -4.13 -7.85 -14.11
C THR A 521 -3.44 -6.71 -13.36
N ASN A 522 -2.60 -5.92 -14.04
CA ASN A 522 -1.95 -4.73 -13.49
C ASN A 522 -2.83 -3.47 -13.50
N ILE A 523 -3.83 -3.39 -14.39
CA ILE A 523 -4.67 -2.17 -14.54
C ILE A 523 -6.14 -2.37 -14.13
N CYS A 524 -6.63 -3.60 -14.08
CA CYS A 524 -8.03 -3.90 -13.78
C CYS A 524 -8.30 -4.02 -12.27
N VAL A 525 -9.54 -3.76 -11.89
CA VAL A 525 -10.01 -3.99 -10.51
C VAL A 525 -10.09 -5.48 -10.24
N VAL A 526 -9.39 -5.93 -9.20
CA VAL A 526 -9.43 -7.31 -8.72
C VAL A 526 -10.67 -7.52 -7.84
N ARG A 527 -11.33 -8.67 -8.03
CA ARG A 527 -12.48 -9.17 -7.28
C ARG A 527 -12.11 -10.50 -6.62
N SER A 528 -12.96 -10.96 -5.71
CA SER A 528 -12.77 -12.22 -4.98
C SER A 528 -12.51 -13.40 -5.92
N GLY A 529 -11.60 -14.31 -5.52
CA GLY A 529 -11.30 -15.53 -6.28
C GLY A 529 -10.40 -15.33 -7.50
N GLY A 530 -9.64 -14.23 -7.57
CA GLY A 530 -8.68 -13.96 -8.66
C GLY A 530 -9.32 -13.46 -9.95
N TYR A 531 -10.58 -13.03 -9.90
CA TYR A 531 -11.25 -12.42 -11.04
C TYR A 531 -10.84 -10.95 -11.18
N ILE A 532 -10.71 -10.47 -12.41
CA ILE A 532 -10.57 -9.06 -12.75
C ILE A 532 -11.80 -8.57 -13.52
N GLU A 533 -12.11 -7.28 -13.37
CA GLU A 533 -13.21 -6.63 -14.07
C GLU A 533 -12.73 -5.91 -15.34
N VAL A 534 -12.87 -6.58 -16.49
CA VAL A 534 -12.43 -6.09 -17.82
C VAL A 534 -13.52 -5.21 -18.45
N LYS A 535 -13.64 -3.98 -17.97
CA LYS A 535 -14.52 -2.95 -18.56
C LYS A 535 -13.94 -2.39 -19.85
N PRO A 536 -14.77 -1.80 -20.74
CA PRO A 536 -14.31 -1.09 -21.94
C PRO A 536 -13.15 -0.13 -21.65
N GLN A 537 -13.23 0.68 -20.59
CA GLN A 537 -12.19 1.65 -20.23
C GLN A 537 -10.81 1.03 -19.97
N TYR A 538 -10.73 -0.23 -19.53
CA TYR A 538 -9.45 -0.92 -19.28
C TYR A 538 -9.00 -1.66 -20.54
N PHE A 539 -9.93 -2.38 -21.18
CA PHE A 539 -9.65 -3.10 -22.43
C PHE A 539 -9.15 -2.17 -23.54
N GLU A 540 -9.75 -0.98 -23.65
CA GLU A 540 -9.38 0.03 -24.64
C GLU A 540 -7.96 0.57 -24.46
N GLN A 541 -7.35 0.40 -23.27
CA GLN A 541 -5.96 0.79 -22.97
C GLN A 541 -4.93 -0.29 -23.34
N ILE A 542 -5.35 -1.49 -23.77
CA ILE A 542 -4.41 -2.56 -24.13
C ILE A 542 -3.47 -2.04 -25.24
N PRO A 543 -2.15 -2.01 -25.01
CA PRO A 543 -1.20 -1.56 -26.01
C PRO A 543 -1.07 -2.60 -27.11
N ILE A 544 -0.91 -2.16 -28.35
CA ILE A 544 -0.77 -2.99 -29.55
C ILE A 544 0.47 -2.52 -30.32
N PRO A 545 1.46 -3.39 -30.54
CA PRO A 545 2.75 -3.01 -31.08
C PRO A 545 2.62 -2.63 -32.55
N LYS A 546 3.60 -1.86 -33.05
CA LYS A 546 3.66 -1.55 -34.48
C LYS A 546 3.92 -2.82 -35.28
N ILE A 547 3.15 -2.99 -36.34
CA ILE A 547 3.02 -4.27 -37.03
C ILE A 547 3.85 -4.24 -38.31
N VAL A 548 4.69 -5.26 -38.50
CA VAL A 548 5.49 -5.44 -39.74
C VAL A 548 4.93 -6.60 -40.60
N ASN A 549 4.48 -7.70 -39.98
CA ASN A 549 3.85 -8.84 -40.67
C ASN A 549 2.83 -9.52 -39.74
N LYS A 550 1.56 -9.65 -40.18
CA LYS A 550 0.48 -10.29 -39.41
C LYS A 550 0.23 -11.75 -39.80
N ASP A 551 0.72 -12.19 -40.96
CA ASP A 551 0.15 -13.34 -41.67
C ASP A 551 0.33 -14.64 -40.89
N LEU A 552 1.54 -14.86 -40.36
CA LEU A 552 1.84 -16.08 -39.60
C LEU A 552 1.02 -16.18 -38.32
N LEU A 553 0.89 -15.09 -37.56
CA LEU A 553 0.12 -15.08 -36.31
C LEU A 553 -1.38 -15.22 -36.59
N THR A 554 -1.86 -14.59 -37.67
CA THR A 554 -3.25 -14.72 -38.14
C THR A 554 -3.56 -16.17 -38.52
N ALA A 555 -2.70 -16.83 -39.29
CA ALA A 555 -2.86 -18.22 -39.69
C ALA A 555 -2.89 -19.18 -38.49
N LYS A 556 -2.02 -18.97 -37.48
CA LYS A 556 -2.09 -19.73 -36.22
C LYS A 556 -3.38 -19.46 -35.44
N THR A 557 -3.88 -18.23 -35.48
CA THR A 557 -5.13 -17.86 -34.83
C THR A 557 -6.33 -18.53 -35.51
N ASP A 558 -6.34 -18.60 -36.85
CA ASP A 558 -7.35 -19.37 -37.58
C ASP A 558 -7.31 -20.85 -37.20
N ALA A 559 -6.12 -21.45 -37.16
CA ALA A 559 -5.95 -22.85 -36.78
C ALA A 559 -6.45 -23.14 -35.35
N ILE A 560 -6.09 -22.31 -34.36
CA ILE A 560 -6.53 -22.54 -32.97
C ILE A 560 -8.03 -22.30 -32.78
N ILE A 561 -8.64 -21.37 -33.53
CA ILE A 561 -10.10 -21.19 -33.55
C ILE A 561 -10.79 -22.46 -34.05
N LEU A 562 -10.32 -23.03 -35.17
CA LEU A 562 -10.89 -24.25 -35.74
C LEU A 562 -10.75 -25.44 -34.79
N LEU A 563 -9.54 -25.68 -34.26
CA LEU A 563 -9.30 -26.76 -33.30
C LEU A 563 -10.14 -26.59 -32.02
N THR A 564 -10.28 -25.36 -31.52
CA THR A 564 -11.12 -25.08 -30.34
C THR A 564 -12.59 -25.38 -30.64
N SER A 565 -13.08 -25.01 -31.83
CA SER A 565 -14.44 -25.36 -32.28
C SER A 565 -14.64 -26.87 -32.34
N ASP A 566 -13.68 -27.61 -32.91
CA ASP A 566 -13.77 -29.06 -33.05
C ASP A 566 -13.68 -29.78 -31.71
N PHE A 567 -12.81 -29.33 -30.81
CA PHE A 567 -12.75 -29.79 -29.43
C PHE A 567 -14.11 -29.63 -28.73
N GLN A 568 -14.72 -28.44 -28.84
CA GLN A 568 -16.05 -28.18 -28.27
C GLN A 568 -17.13 -29.09 -28.86
N LYS A 569 -17.07 -29.39 -30.17
CA LYS A 569 -18.01 -30.34 -30.82
C LYS A 569 -17.85 -31.76 -30.28
N VAL A 570 -16.61 -32.26 -30.16
CA VAL A 570 -16.33 -33.60 -29.61
C VAL A 570 -16.83 -33.67 -28.16
N GLU A 571 -16.50 -32.66 -27.36
CA GLU A 571 -16.86 -32.57 -25.96
C GLU A 571 -18.39 -32.57 -25.76
N ASN A 572 -19.10 -31.73 -26.51
CA ASN A 572 -20.55 -31.60 -26.42
C ASN A 572 -21.28 -32.81 -27.00
N ARG A 573 -20.76 -33.43 -28.07
CA ARG A 573 -21.35 -34.66 -28.64
C ARG A 573 -21.36 -35.78 -27.61
N PHE A 574 -20.26 -35.99 -26.89
CA PHE A 574 -20.20 -37.03 -25.86
C PHE A 574 -21.08 -36.69 -24.65
N LYS A 575 -21.10 -35.43 -24.19
CA LYS A 575 -22.02 -34.96 -23.13
C LYS A 575 -23.48 -35.22 -23.49
N ASN A 576 -23.90 -34.81 -24.69
CA ASN A 576 -25.26 -34.98 -25.17
C ASN A 576 -25.61 -36.46 -25.31
N TYR A 577 -24.68 -37.29 -25.79
CA TYR A 577 -24.85 -38.73 -25.84
C TYR A 577 -25.14 -39.32 -24.46
N LEU A 578 -24.31 -39.01 -23.45
CA LEU A 578 -24.51 -39.46 -22.07
C LEU A 578 -25.86 -39.00 -21.50
N GLN A 579 -26.21 -37.73 -21.70
CA GLN A 579 -27.48 -37.19 -21.24
C GLN A 579 -28.69 -37.88 -21.89
N SER A 580 -28.61 -38.14 -23.19
CA SER A 580 -29.69 -38.83 -23.93
C SER A 580 -29.83 -40.29 -23.52
N GLN A 581 -28.73 -41.03 -23.42
CA GLN A 581 -28.75 -42.46 -23.09
C GLN A 581 -29.31 -42.71 -21.71
N PHE A 582 -28.86 -41.91 -20.73
CA PHE A 582 -29.17 -42.12 -19.33
C PHE A 582 -30.26 -41.19 -18.79
N LYS A 583 -30.91 -40.41 -19.66
CA LYS A 583 -31.92 -39.40 -19.30
C LYS A 583 -31.43 -38.46 -18.18
N ILE A 584 -30.15 -38.08 -18.25
CA ILE A 584 -29.53 -37.21 -17.24
C ILE A 584 -29.86 -35.76 -17.57
N GLU A 585 -30.63 -35.11 -16.71
CA GLU A 585 -30.97 -33.69 -16.87
C GLU A 585 -29.74 -32.78 -16.82
N LYS A 586 -28.81 -33.03 -15.88
CA LYS A 586 -27.62 -32.19 -15.67
C LYS A 586 -26.40 -32.99 -15.24
N LEU A 587 -25.32 -32.87 -16.01
CA LEU A 587 -24.02 -33.45 -15.69
C LEU A 587 -23.33 -32.73 -14.52
N SER A 588 -22.56 -33.48 -13.73
CA SER A 588 -21.69 -32.92 -12.67
C SER A 588 -20.52 -32.15 -13.30
N LYS A 589 -19.87 -31.27 -12.53
CA LYS A 589 -18.69 -30.52 -13.01
C LYS A 589 -17.55 -31.46 -13.45
N LYS A 590 -17.40 -32.62 -12.79
CA LYS A 590 -16.43 -33.66 -13.20
C LYS A 590 -16.81 -34.26 -14.55
N LEU A 591 -18.07 -34.70 -14.74
CA LEU A 591 -18.53 -35.24 -16.03
C LEU A 591 -18.58 -34.21 -17.15
N GLN A 592 -18.71 -32.91 -16.82
CA GLN A 592 -18.55 -31.85 -17.80
C GLN A 592 -17.12 -31.76 -18.33
N ASN A 593 -16.11 -32.22 -17.58
CA ASN A 593 -14.71 -32.27 -17.99
C ASN A 593 -14.25 -33.75 -18.07
N TRP A 594 -15.07 -34.59 -18.67
CA TRP A 594 -14.90 -36.05 -18.70
C TRP A 594 -13.55 -36.50 -19.28
N HIS A 595 -12.98 -35.74 -20.21
CA HIS A 595 -11.69 -36.01 -20.86
C HIS A 595 -10.49 -35.87 -19.91
N GLU A 596 -10.68 -35.24 -18.74
CA GLU A 596 -9.67 -35.11 -17.68
C GLU A 596 -9.74 -36.25 -16.66
N LEU A 597 -10.76 -37.12 -16.73
CA LEU A 597 -10.96 -38.20 -15.76
C LEU A 597 -10.19 -39.46 -16.17
N ASP A 598 -9.74 -40.24 -15.19
CA ASP A 598 -9.49 -41.66 -15.42
C ASP A 598 -10.82 -42.43 -15.50
N PHE A 599 -10.77 -43.64 -16.02
CA PHE A 599 -11.97 -44.45 -16.22
C PHE A 599 -12.71 -44.76 -14.92
N ALA A 600 -11.99 -44.99 -13.81
CA ALA A 600 -12.59 -45.32 -12.52
C ALA A 600 -13.40 -44.14 -11.97
N ASP A 601 -12.84 -42.93 -12.04
CA ASP A 601 -13.51 -41.70 -11.64
C ASP A 601 -14.68 -41.36 -12.58
N PHE A 602 -14.53 -41.60 -13.89
CA PHE A 602 -15.60 -41.44 -14.88
C PHE A 602 -16.81 -42.33 -14.55
N ILE A 603 -16.62 -43.65 -14.44
CA ILE A 603 -17.72 -44.59 -14.15
C ILE A 603 -18.36 -44.30 -12.80
N LYS A 604 -17.58 -43.91 -11.80
CA LYS A 604 -18.10 -43.51 -10.48
C LYS A 604 -19.02 -42.30 -10.58
N GLU A 605 -18.61 -41.26 -11.29
CA GLU A 605 -19.43 -40.07 -11.48
C GLU A 605 -20.64 -40.32 -12.37
N LEU A 606 -20.48 -41.11 -13.43
CA LEU A 606 -21.57 -41.52 -14.32
C LEU A 606 -22.63 -42.32 -13.55
N SER A 607 -22.22 -43.31 -12.76
CA SER A 607 -23.13 -44.13 -11.94
C SER A 607 -23.93 -43.29 -10.94
N LYS A 608 -23.32 -42.25 -10.35
CA LYS A 608 -24.03 -41.29 -9.49
C LYS A 608 -25.06 -40.49 -10.28
N ALA A 609 -24.71 -40.05 -11.48
CA ALA A 609 -25.61 -39.29 -12.34
C ALA A 609 -26.81 -40.14 -12.80
N ILE A 610 -26.59 -41.39 -13.20
CA ILE A 610 -27.64 -42.36 -13.56
C ILE A 610 -28.57 -42.60 -12.38
N LYS A 611 -28.00 -42.89 -11.19
CA LYS A 611 -28.80 -43.09 -9.97
C LYS A 611 -29.67 -41.88 -9.66
N LYS A 612 -29.14 -40.66 -9.83
CA LYS A 612 -29.90 -39.42 -9.64
C LYS A 612 -31.03 -39.26 -10.66
N ALA A 613 -30.82 -39.72 -11.88
CA ALA A 613 -31.84 -39.76 -12.94
C ALA A 613 -32.84 -40.93 -12.79
N LYS A 614 -32.76 -41.71 -11.69
CA LYS A 614 -33.55 -42.93 -11.44
C LYS A 614 -33.36 -44.02 -12.51
N GLY A 615 -32.21 -44.03 -13.17
CA GLY A 615 -31.82 -45.11 -14.08
C GLY A 615 -31.27 -46.32 -13.33
N ASP A 616 -31.25 -47.47 -14.02
CA ASP A 616 -30.71 -48.72 -13.50
C ASP A 616 -29.19 -48.64 -13.32
N LYS A 617 -28.68 -49.41 -12.35
CA LYS A 617 -27.25 -49.49 -12.10
C LYS A 617 -26.57 -50.22 -13.27
N LEU A 618 -25.50 -49.63 -13.80
CA LEU A 618 -24.63 -50.27 -14.78
C LEU A 618 -24.15 -51.64 -14.28
N SER A 619 -24.28 -52.66 -15.12
CA SER A 619 -23.73 -53.99 -14.88
C SER A 619 -22.21 -53.99 -15.06
N LYS A 620 -21.52 -55.06 -14.62
CA LYS A 620 -20.07 -55.20 -14.85
C LYS A 620 -19.71 -55.38 -16.34
N MET A 621 -20.61 -55.97 -17.13
CA MET A 621 -20.46 -56.04 -18.58
C MET A 621 -20.63 -54.66 -19.20
N ASP A 622 -21.63 -53.89 -18.75
CA ASP A 622 -21.85 -52.53 -19.25
C ASP A 622 -20.63 -51.65 -18.94
N GLU A 623 -20.08 -51.74 -17.72
CA GLU A 623 -18.84 -51.02 -17.36
C GLU A 623 -17.70 -51.36 -18.32
N MET A 624 -17.52 -52.63 -18.72
CA MET A 624 -16.46 -53.02 -19.65
C MET A 624 -16.66 -52.42 -21.05
N GLU A 625 -17.88 -52.41 -21.58
CA GLU A 625 -18.20 -51.78 -22.87
C GLU A 625 -17.98 -50.26 -22.84
N TRP A 626 -18.33 -49.62 -21.72
CA TRP A 626 -18.10 -48.18 -21.53
C TRP A 626 -16.62 -47.81 -21.44
N MET A 627 -15.74 -48.72 -21.05
CA MET A 627 -14.30 -48.48 -20.99
C MET A 627 -13.74 -48.15 -22.36
N ASP A 628 -14.03 -48.99 -23.36
CA ASP A 628 -13.50 -48.80 -24.71
C ASP A 628 -14.05 -47.53 -25.36
N VAL A 629 -15.35 -47.27 -25.18
CA VAL A 629 -16.00 -46.04 -25.68
C VAL A 629 -15.38 -44.80 -25.04
N PHE A 630 -15.22 -44.82 -23.71
CA PHE A 630 -14.66 -43.70 -22.96
C PHE A 630 -13.21 -43.42 -23.36
N GLU A 631 -12.34 -44.44 -23.35
CA GLU A 631 -10.92 -44.26 -23.65
C GLU A 631 -10.71 -43.79 -25.10
N THR A 632 -11.51 -44.31 -26.05
CA THR A 632 -11.47 -43.83 -27.44
C THR A 632 -11.84 -42.36 -27.54
N LYS A 633 -12.94 -41.93 -26.92
CA LYS A 633 -13.38 -40.53 -26.96
C LYS A 633 -12.44 -39.61 -26.19
N LYS A 634 -11.88 -40.10 -25.09
CA LYS A 634 -10.91 -39.36 -24.29
C LYS A 634 -9.65 -39.10 -25.09
N ALA A 635 -9.11 -40.11 -25.76
CA ALA A 635 -7.95 -39.96 -26.63
C ALA A 635 -8.19 -38.96 -27.77
N GLU A 636 -9.36 -39.02 -28.42
CA GLU A 636 -9.78 -38.05 -29.45
C GLU A 636 -9.76 -36.61 -28.91
N ALA A 637 -10.42 -36.36 -27.77
CA ALA A 637 -10.48 -35.03 -27.16
C ALA A 637 -9.09 -34.53 -26.67
N GLN A 638 -8.32 -35.40 -26.02
CA GLN A 638 -6.99 -35.05 -25.50
C GLN A 638 -5.98 -34.76 -26.62
N THR A 639 -6.10 -35.43 -27.76
CA THR A 639 -5.24 -35.15 -28.94
C THR A 639 -5.47 -33.73 -29.45
N ILE A 640 -6.73 -33.35 -29.70
CA ILE A 640 -7.07 -31.99 -30.15
C ILE A 640 -6.64 -30.96 -29.09
N LYS A 641 -6.86 -31.26 -27.80
CA LYS A 641 -6.46 -30.37 -26.71
C LYS A 641 -4.94 -30.14 -26.66
N ALA A 642 -4.14 -31.18 -26.87
CA ALA A 642 -2.69 -31.07 -26.92
C ALA A 642 -2.22 -30.19 -28.09
N GLU A 643 -2.87 -30.27 -29.25
CA GLU A 643 -2.60 -29.38 -30.39
C GLU A 643 -2.99 -27.93 -30.09
N ILE A 644 -4.16 -27.70 -29.47
CA ILE A 644 -4.56 -26.37 -28.99
C ILE A 644 -3.49 -25.80 -28.07
N ASP A 645 -3.06 -26.55 -27.06
CA ASP A 645 -2.08 -26.08 -26.07
C ASP A 645 -0.70 -25.81 -26.70
N LYS A 646 -0.33 -26.58 -27.73
CA LYS A 646 0.88 -26.33 -28.50
C LYS A 646 0.79 -25.00 -29.25
N ILE A 647 -0.29 -24.78 -30.00
CA ILE A 647 -0.46 -23.53 -30.77
C ILE A 647 -0.62 -22.33 -29.83
N ASP A 648 -1.31 -22.48 -28.70
CA ASP A 648 -1.46 -21.43 -27.68
C ASP A 648 -0.09 -20.94 -27.19
N LYS A 649 0.83 -21.87 -26.90
CA LYS A 649 2.21 -21.56 -26.51
C LYS A 649 3.03 -20.92 -27.64
N GLU A 650 2.86 -21.40 -28.87
CA GLU A 650 3.52 -20.80 -30.04
C GLU A 650 3.03 -19.35 -30.28
N ILE A 651 1.74 -19.08 -30.07
CA ILE A 651 1.17 -17.73 -30.12
C ILE A 651 1.78 -16.85 -29.02
N ASP A 652 1.88 -17.34 -27.77
CA ASP A 652 2.52 -16.59 -26.68
C ASP A 652 3.96 -16.22 -27.05
N GLN A 653 4.76 -17.16 -27.53
CA GLN A 653 6.14 -16.92 -27.94
C GLN A 653 6.26 -15.87 -29.06
N MET A 654 5.42 -15.98 -30.10
CA MET A 654 5.38 -15.00 -31.18
C MET A 654 4.96 -13.62 -30.70
N VAL A 655 4.05 -13.55 -29.72
CA VAL A 655 3.65 -12.27 -29.11
C VAL A 655 4.81 -11.70 -28.29
N TYR A 656 5.57 -12.49 -27.54
CA TYR A 656 6.75 -11.98 -26.82
C TYR A 656 7.79 -11.38 -27.79
N GLU A 657 8.09 -12.08 -28.88
CA GLU A 657 9.00 -11.60 -29.92
C GLU A 657 8.49 -10.31 -30.58
N LEU A 658 7.20 -10.23 -30.84
CA LEU A 658 6.56 -9.05 -31.44
C LEU A 658 6.69 -7.80 -30.56
N TYR A 659 6.65 -7.96 -29.24
CA TYR A 659 6.84 -6.87 -28.28
C TYR A 659 8.30 -6.68 -27.87
N GLY A 660 9.22 -7.54 -28.35
CA GLY A 660 10.65 -7.47 -28.05
C GLY A 660 11.00 -7.78 -26.61
N LEU A 661 10.26 -8.67 -25.95
CA LEU A 661 10.52 -9.05 -24.55
C LEU A 661 11.83 -9.82 -24.41
N THR A 662 12.56 -9.56 -23.33
CA THR A 662 13.71 -10.39 -22.92
C THR A 662 13.26 -11.64 -22.16
N ASP A 663 14.16 -12.63 -21.99
CA ASP A 663 13.89 -13.84 -21.22
C ASP A 663 13.49 -13.52 -19.76
N GLU A 664 14.06 -12.47 -19.16
CA GLU A 664 13.69 -11.99 -17.83
C GLU A 664 12.28 -11.39 -17.81
N GLU A 665 11.90 -10.61 -18.82
CA GLU A 665 10.56 -10.05 -18.94
C GLU A 665 9.51 -11.14 -19.20
N ILE A 666 9.86 -12.18 -19.98
CA ILE A 666 9.00 -13.35 -20.18
C ILE A 666 8.76 -14.07 -18.85
N LYS A 667 9.80 -14.31 -18.05
CA LYS A 667 9.64 -14.91 -16.71
C LYS A 667 8.67 -14.13 -15.83
N ILE A 668 8.80 -12.79 -15.81
CA ILE A 668 7.87 -11.90 -15.09
C ILE A 668 6.42 -12.09 -15.57
N VAL A 669 6.19 -12.15 -16.88
CA VAL A 669 4.86 -12.32 -17.48
C VAL A 669 4.25 -13.67 -17.16
N GLU A 670 5.04 -14.74 -17.23
CA GLU A 670 4.56 -16.11 -17.01
C GLU A 670 4.34 -16.44 -15.53
N GLY A 671 4.68 -15.52 -14.62
CA GLY A 671 4.73 -15.80 -13.19
C GLY A 671 5.80 -16.83 -12.85
N GLY A 672 6.76 -17.03 -13.76
CA GLY A 672 7.96 -17.79 -13.51
C GLY A 672 8.87 -16.93 -12.65
N VAL A 673 8.99 -17.30 -11.39
CA VAL A 673 10.03 -16.76 -10.54
C VAL A 673 11.26 -17.64 -10.60
#